data_AF-A0A7Y7WGK9-F1
#
_entry.id   AF-A0A7Y7WGK9-F1
#
_cell.length_a   1.000
_cell.length_b   1.000
_cell.length_c   1.000
_cell.angle_alpha   90.00
_cell.angle_beta   90.00
_cell.angle_gamma   90.00
#
_symmetry.space_group_name_H-M   'P 1'
#
loop_
_entity.id
_entity.type
_entity.pdbx_description
1 polymer ?
#
loop_
_entity_poly.entity_id
_entity_poly.type
_entity_poly.pdbx_seq_one_letter_code
_entity_poly.pdbx_strand_id
1 'polypeptide(L)'
;MKFKSIQFSVAALAGAIILSVVGALVVYALFSGARTQDMVQQRTQEQFEQVIQQRLDALARTQVSQIQRELEAPLLIAGGLVRVNTLIGTTGADGKPALSLSREQLISLVKENVQQNPKILGTYIGWEKNALDHNDAAYVDTKVAGIDPKDGRFLPWWFRNDDGSLGESSLVDVDDQKLLSTGIRASEYYLCSKETRKSCVIDPAPYKVGDKMVMLASFIEPILLNGAFQGIVGADLSVNFIQDMLLAANQKLYGGAGNMALVGTNGRLVAYTKDSSKFGEKAGDVIGADKVATMGKLNRGEVTYNVDKDKGTIELYLPFGIGQTDARWTLMLQLPLDAVMADLHKLQGDLDTQRKADIFGMAMVGLVIAGLGLLVIWLVGHGIARPLKQMVAMLDDIAQGEGDLTRRLTSDRADELGSIAKGFNTFLIKLQAMISQVVTSVQSVSDSSEHTADIAIRTNQGVHKQMAEIDQVATAVQEMTATAQDVARNATQAAQAASHADMAASDGMRIVKDTSTSIGALALEIGRAVSVVQTLAKDSENINAILTAIRGIAEQTNLLALNAAIEAARAGEQGRGFAVVADEVRNLAQKTQKATEEIQSMIQQLQQGTRDVVKVMEDSQAKTDESVQHAAKAAQALESITRAVSVINDMNTQIASAAEEQSAVADDINRNVINIGQVANEVAGGADESSAASAQLTKLAEQQRRLINQFKV
;
A
#
# COMPACT_ATOMS: atom_id res chain seq x y z
N MET A 1 -15.17 -33.65 90.22
CA MET A 1 -14.08 -32.95 90.96
C MET A 1 -14.53 -31.52 91.24
N LYS A 2 -14.57 -31.09 92.50
CA LYS A 2 -15.02 -29.75 92.90
C LYS A 2 -13.82 -28.78 92.84
N PHE A 3 -13.85 -27.81 91.91
CA PHE A 3 -12.84 -26.76 91.81
C PHE A 3 -13.02 -25.72 92.94
N LYS A 4 -12.01 -25.58 93.81
CA LYS A 4 -11.92 -24.54 94.86
C LYS A 4 -11.29 -23.27 94.28
N SER A 5 -12.05 -22.44 93.58
CA SER A 5 -11.83 -20.99 93.38
C SER A 5 -12.60 -20.51 92.16
N ILE A 6 -13.50 -19.55 92.35
CA ILE A 6 -14.26 -18.90 91.26
C ILE A 6 -13.31 -18.20 90.28
N GLN A 7 -12.16 -17.68 90.74
CA GLN A 7 -11.13 -17.06 89.88
C GLN A 7 -10.51 -18.05 88.90
N PHE A 8 -10.21 -19.28 89.31
CA PHE A 8 -9.62 -20.28 88.42
C PHE A 8 -10.66 -20.78 87.40
N SER A 9 -11.93 -20.94 87.82
CA SER A 9 -12.99 -21.33 86.89
C SER A 9 -13.31 -20.25 85.85
N VAL A 10 -13.33 -18.97 86.24
CA VAL A 10 -13.62 -17.86 85.32
C VAL A 10 -12.42 -17.59 84.41
N ALA A 11 -11.18 -17.64 84.91
CA ALA A 11 -9.98 -17.51 84.08
C ALA A 11 -9.81 -18.67 83.09
N ALA A 12 -10.08 -19.91 83.53
CA ALA A 12 -10.01 -21.08 82.66
C ALA A 12 -11.12 -21.08 81.59
N LEU A 13 -12.37 -20.73 81.95
CA LEU A 13 -13.46 -20.62 80.98
C LEU A 13 -13.27 -19.42 80.03
N ALA A 14 -12.92 -18.24 80.54
CA ALA A 14 -12.72 -17.05 79.69
C ALA A 14 -11.50 -17.18 78.78
N GLY A 15 -10.39 -17.75 79.28
CA GLY A 15 -9.21 -18.05 78.47
C GLY A 15 -9.50 -19.10 77.40
N ALA A 16 -10.25 -20.15 77.73
CA ALA A 16 -10.69 -21.15 76.76
C ALA A 16 -11.63 -20.56 75.71
N ILE A 17 -12.56 -19.67 76.09
CA ILE A 17 -13.50 -19.00 75.16
C ILE A 17 -12.74 -18.05 74.23
N ILE A 18 -11.79 -17.26 74.72
CA ILE A 18 -11.01 -16.35 73.86
C ILE A 18 -10.13 -17.12 72.87
N LEU A 19 -9.42 -18.15 73.34
CA LEU A 19 -8.60 -18.99 72.46
C LEU A 19 -9.43 -19.73 71.41
N SER A 20 -10.63 -20.20 71.78
CA SER A 20 -11.53 -20.87 70.85
C SER A 20 -12.18 -19.92 69.84
N VAL A 21 -12.54 -18.69 70.23
CA VAL A 21 -13.05 -17.67 69.30
C VAL A 21 -11.96 -17.18 68.35
N VAL A 22 -10.75 -16.86 68.84
CA VAL A 22 -9.62 -16.45 67.99
C VAL A 22 -9.21 -17.60 67.06
N GLY A 23 -9.13 -18.82 67.57
CA GLY A 23 -8.86 -20.01 66.76
C GLY A 23 -9.92 -20.23 65.68
N ALA A 24 -11.21 -20.12 66.01
CA ALA A 24 -12.30 -20.25 65.06
C ALA A 24 -12.26 -19.16 63.98
N LEU A 25 -11.96 -17.90 64.34
CA LEU A 25 -11.84 -16.79 63.39
C LEU A 25 -10.64 -16.94 62.46
N VAL A 26 -9.47 -17.39 62.97
CA VAL A 26 -8.29 -17.65 62.14
C VAL A 26 -8.53 -18.82 61.20
N VAL A 27 -9.14 -19.91 61.68
CA VAL A 27 -9.53 -21.06 60.84
C VAL A 27 -10.55 -20.64 59.78
N TYR A 28 -11.55 -19.84 60.14
CA TYR A 28 -12.53 -19.31 59.20
C TYR A 28 -11.88 -18.39 58.16
N ALA A 29 -10.96 -17.50 58.56
CA ALA A 29 -10.25 -16.62 57.65
C ALA A 29 -9.34 -17.40 56.68
N LEU A 30 -8.62 -18.41 57.16
CA LEU A 30 -7.82 -19.31 56.32
C LEU A 30 -8.69 -20.09 55.34
N PHE A 31 -9.83 -20.61 55.79
CA PHE A 31 -10.75 -21.37 54.95
C PHE A 31 -11.46 -20.48 53.92
N SER A 32 -11.92 -19.28 54.33
CA SER A 32 -12.56 -18.30 53.47
C SER A 32 -11.59 -17.73 52.43
N GLY A 33 -10.34 -17.46 52.83
CA GLY A 33 -9.26 -17.02 51.95
C GLY A 33 -8.91 -18.07 50.91
N ALA A 34 -8.74 -19.33 51.32
CA ALA A 34 -8.51 -20.45 50.40
C ALA A 34 -9.68 -20.62 49.40
N ARG A 35 -10.93 -20.61 49.90
CA ARG A 35 -12.12 -20.75 49.04
C ARG A 35 -12.28 -19.60 48.04
N THR A 36 -12.01 -18.36 48.48
CA THR A 36 -12.11 -17.18 47.61
C THR A 36 -11.01 -17.21 46.55
N GLN A 37 -9.79 -17.62 46.90
CA GLN A 37 -8.70 -17.77 45.93
C GLN A 37 -8.94 -18.88 44.92
N ASP A 38 -9.39 -20.07 45.33
CA ASP A 38 -9.70 -21.15 44.38
C ASP A 38 -10.73 -20.67 43.34
N MET A 39 -11.74 -19.92 43.79
CA MET A 39 -12.74 -19.33 42.91
C MET A 39 -12.15 -18.27 41.96
N VAL A 40 -11.28 -17.39 42.47
CA VAL A 40 -10.59 -16.38 41.65
C VAL A 40 -9.68 -17.06 40.64
N GLN A 41 -8.92 -18.08 41.02
CA GLN A 41 -8.00 -18.80 40.13
C GLN A 41 -8.76 -19.52 39.02
N GLN A 42 -9.83 -20.22 39.37
CA GLN A 42 -10.67 -20.94 38.41
C GLN A 42 -11.36 -19.99 37.42
N ARG A 43 -11.97 -18.90 37.91
CA ARG A 43 -12.59 -17.87 37.05
C ARG A 43 -11.57 -17.13 36.18
N THR A 44 -10.43 -16.77 36.75
CA THR A 44 -9.36 -16.09 35.99
C THR A 44 -8.87 -16.97 34.85
N GLN A 45 -8.67 -18.26 35.11
CA GLN A 45 -8.23 -19.21 34.09
C GLN A 45 -9.26 -19.38 32.97
N GLU A 46 -10.54 -19.57 33.30
CA GLU A 46 -11.62 -19.69 32.30
C GLU A 46 -11.76 -18.41 31.46
N GLN A 47 -11.72 -17.23 32.08
CA GLN A 47 -11.77 -15.95 31.36
C GLN A 47 -10.53 -15.75 30.48
N PHE A 48 -9.35 -16.13 30.96
CA PHE A 48 -8.11 -15.98 30.21
C PHE A 48 -8.07 -16.91 28.98
N GLU A 49 -8.55 -18.15 29.11
CA GLU A 49 -8.69 -19.08 27.98
C GLU A 49 -9.62 -18.50 26.89
N GLN A 50 -10.75 -17.88 27.27
CA GLN A 50 -11.64 -17.21 26.32
C GLN A 50 -10.96 -16.02 25.62
N VAL A 51 -10.24 -15.18 26.37
CA VAL A 51 -9.50 -14.04 25.81
C VAL A 51 -8.40 -14.50 24.86
N ILE A 52 -7.67 -15.57 25.20
CA ILE A 52 -6.66 -16.18 24.31
C ILE A 52 -7.31 -16.66 23.03
N GLN A 53 -8.42 -17.40 23.12
CA GLN A 53 -9.12 -17.91 21.94
C GLN A 53 -9.54 -16.76 21.01
N GLN A 54 -10.15 -15.70 21.55
CA GLN A 54 -10.54 -14.52 20.78
C GLN A 54 -9.33 -13.80 20.15
N ARG A 55 -8.25 -13.62 20.92
CA ARG A 55 -7.02 -12.98 20.44
C ARG A 55 -6.36 -13.78 19.33
N LEU A 56 -6.28 -15.10 19.47
CA LEU A 56 -5.70 -15.98 18.46
C LEU A 56 -6.55 -16.07 17.20
N ASP A 57 -7.88 -16.09 17.32
CA ASP A 57 -8.79 -15.97 16.17
C ASP A 57 -8.54 -14.66 15.40
N ALA A 58 -8.49 -13.52 16.10
CA ALA A 58 -8.21 -12.22 15.50
C ALA A 58 -6.83 -12.16 14.83
N LEU A 59 -5.80 -12.70 15.48
CA LEU A 59 -4.45 -12.78 14.92
C LEU A 59 -4.42 -13.68 13.68
N ALA A 60 -5.03 -14.86 13.73
CA ALA A 60 -5.10 -15.78 12.60
C ALA A 60 -5.80 -15.15 11.40
N ARG A 61 -6.94 -14.48 11.61
CA ARG A 61 -7.66 -13.74 10.56
C ARG A 61 -6.81 -12.62 9.97
N THR A 62 -6.06 -11.90 10.80
CA THR A 62 -5.16 -10.84 10.35
C THR A 62 -4.03 -11.41 9.48
N GLN A 63 -3.42 -12.53 9.89
CA GLN A 63 -2.37 -13.19 9.11
C GLN A 63 -2.92 -13.75 7.79
N VAL A 64 -4.06 -14.43 7.82
CA VAL A 64 -4.73 -14.91 6.61
C VAL A 64 -5.06 -13.76 5.66
N SER A 65 -5.56 -12.63 6.16
CA SER A 65 -5.84 -11.47 5.31
C SER A 65 -4.57 -10.90 4.65
N GLN A 66 -3.42 -10.92 5.34
CA GLN A 66 -2.13 -10.51 4.76
C GLN A 66 -1.65 -11.51 3.70
N ILE A 67 -1.68 -12.79 4.02
CA ILE A 67 -1.31 -13.88 3.11
C ILE A 67 -2.20 -13.87 1.85
N GLN A 68 -3.52 -13.72 2.00
CA GLN A 68 -4.46 -13.63 0.89
C GLN A 68 -4.12 -12.50 -0.06
N ARG A 69 -3.83 -11.29 0.44
CA ARG A 69 -3.46 -10.15 -0.42
C ARG A 69 -2.20 -10.42 -1.25
N GLU A 70 -1.18 -11.03 -0.65
CA GLU A 70 0.06 -11.38 -1.35
C GLU A 70 -0.19 -12.49 -2.39
N LEU A 71 -1.05 -13.47 -2.09
CA LEU A 71 -1.42 -14.54 -3.02
C LEU A 71 -2.41 -14.09 -4.11
N GLU A 72 -3.16 -13.00 -3.91
CA GLU A 72 -4.07 -12.44 -4.92
C GLU A 72 -3.36 -11.49 -5.90
N ALA A 73 -2.22 -10.92 -5.54
CA ALA A 73 -1.46 -10.03 -6.41
C ALA A 73 -1.09 -10.64 -7.78
N PRO A 74 -0.63 -11.91 -7.88
CA PRO A 74 -0.42 -12.57 -9.17
C PRO A 74 -1.68 -12.64 -10.05
N LEU A 75 -2.88 -12.87 -9.48
CA LEU A 75 -4.14 -12.88 -10.22
C LEU A 75 -4.47 -11.50 -10.79
N LEU A 76 -4.22 -10.43 -10.02
CA LEU A 76 -4.42 -9.06 -10.49
C LEU A 76 -3.48 -8.72 -11.66
N ILE A 77 -2.22 -9.14 -11.58
CA ILE A 77 -1.23 -8.97 -12.65
C ILE A 77 -1.65 -9.74 -13.91
N ALA A 78 -2.00 -11.02 -13.76
CA ALA A 78 -2.51 -11.84 -14.85
C ALA A 78 -3.78 -11.23 -15.47
N GLY A 79 -4.71 -10.75 -14.63
CA GLY A 79 -5.95 -10.10 -15.06
C GLY A 79 -5.73 -8.80 -15.85
N GLY A 80 -4.74 -8.00 -15.47
CA GLY A 80 -4.33 -6.81 -16.23
C GLY A 80 -3.85 -7.16 -17.64
N LEU A 81 -3.00 -8.18 -17.74
CA LEU A 81 -2.53 -8.72 -19.03
C LEU A 81 -3.66 -9.34 -19.85
N VAL A 82 -4.61 -10.06 -19.22
CA VAL A 82 -5.82 -10.56 -19.90
C VAL A 82 -6.62 -9.42 -20.52
N ARG A 83 -6.80 -8.28 -19.83
CA ARG A 83 -7.50 -7.11 -20.39
C ARG A 83 -6.82 -6.57 -21.63
N VAL A 84 -5.49 -6.47 -21.64
CA VAL A 84 -4.74 -6.05 -22.83
C VAL A 84 -4.88 -7.07 -23.97
N ASN A 85 -4.74 -8.37 -23.65
CA ASN A 85 -4.81 -9.46 -24.63
C ASN A 85 -6.20 -9.62 -25.24
N THR A 86 -7.26 -9.43 -24.46
CA THR A 86 -8.65 -9.49 -24.95
C THR A 86 -8.98 -8.34 -25.90
N LEU A 87 -8.39 -7.15 -25.73
CA LEU A 87 -8.54 -6.04 -26.69
C LEU A 87 -7.93 -6.34 -28.07
N ILE A 88 -6.91 -7.21 -28.13
CA ILE A 88 -6.28 -7.63 -29.40
C ILE A 88 -7.21 -8.59 -30.15
N GLY A 89 -7.82 -9.52 -29.43
CA GLY A 89 -8.80 -10.46 -30.01
C GLY A 89 -10.19 -9.86 -30.25
N THR A 90 -10.49 -8.67 -29.71
CA THR A 90 -11.77 -7.98 -29.91
C THR A 90 -11.72 -7.14 -31.18
N THR A 91 -12.72 -7.25 -32.04
CA THR A 91 -12.86 -6.40 -33.22
C THR A 91 -13.78 -5.22 -32.94
N GLY A 92 -13.36 -4.02 -33.37
CA GLY A 92 -14.16 -2.82 -33.36
C GLY A 92 -15.27 -2.85 -34.43
N ALA A 93 -16.15 -1.84 -34.40
CA ALA A 93 -17.25 -1.71 -35.35
C ALA A 93 -16.78 -1.54 -36.82
N ASP A 94 -15.51 -1.18 -37.01
CA ASP A 94 -14.84 -1.07 -38.31
C ASP A 94 -14.20 -2.39 -38.79
N GLY A 95 -14.36 -3.48 -38.04
CA GLY A 95 -13.82 -4.80 -38.34
C GLY A 95 -12.32 -4.94 -38.06
N LYS A 96 -11.67 -3.93 -37.46
CA LYS A 96 -10.25 -3.99 -37.08
C LYS A 96 -10.09 -4.41 -35.61
N PRO A 97 -8.94 -4.99 -35.20
CA PRO A 97 -8.63 -5.21 -33.79
C PRO A 97 -8.75 -3.90 -32.99
N ALA A 98 -9.36 -3.96 -31.81
CA ALA A 98 -9.48 -2.80 -30.93
C ALA A 98 -8.11 -2.33 -30.40
N LEU A 99 -7.13 -3.23 -30.37
CA LEU A 99 -5.73 -2.94 -30.13
C LEU A 99 -4.86 -3.77 -31.08
N SER A 100 -3.86 -3.15 -31.70
CA SER A 100 -2.91 -3.84 -32.58
C SER A 100 -1.51 -3.78 -31.96
N LEU A 101 -1.02 -4.91 -31.47
CA LEU A 101 0.34 -5.09 -30.97
C LEU A 101 1.00 -6.28 -31.67
N SER A 102 2.29 -6.17 -31.96
CA SER A 102 3.06 -7.30 -32.48
C SER A 102 3.32 -8.34 -31.39
N ARG A 103 3.62 -9.59 -31.78
CA ARG A 103 3.98 -10.66 -30.85
C ARG A 103 5.20 -10.28 -30.00
N GLU A 104 6.19 -9.60 -30.58
CA GLU A 104 7.39 -9.10 -29.88
C GLU A 104 7.06 -8.01 -28.86
N GLN A 105 6.09 -7.13 -29.17
CA GLN A 105 5.60 -6.13 -28.21
C GLN A 105 4.86 -6.81 -27.04
N LEU A 106 4.09 -7.86 -27.30
CA LEU A 106 3.44 -8.65 -26.25
C LEU A 106 4.45 -9.40 -25.39
N ILE A 107 5.47 -10.01 -25.99
CA ILE A 107 6.58 -10.65 -25.26
C ILE A 107 7.26 -9.63 -24.34
N SER A 108 7.52 -8.43 -24.86
CA SER A 108 8.12 -7.34 -24.08
C SER A 108 7.22 -6.90 -22.92
N LEU A 109 5.89 -6.92 -23.10
CA LEU A 109 4.94 -6.63 -22.02
C LEU A 109 4.96 -7.71 -20.94
N VAL A 110 5.09 -8.99 -21.30
CA VAL A 110 5.24 -10.10 -20.33
C VAL A 110 6.53 -9.90 -19.53
N LYS A 111 7.64 -9.59 -20.20
CA LYS A 111 8.92 -9.26 -19.56
C LYS A 111 8.79 -8.10 -18.57
N GLU A 112 8.17 -7.00 -18.99
CA GLU A 112 8.02 -5.81 -18.16
C GLU A 112 7.22 -6.11 -16.88
N ASN A 113 6.21 -6.98 -16.96
CA ASN A 113 5.46 -7.40 -15.78
C ASN A 113 6.32 -8.15 -14.77
N VAL A 114 7.20 -9.06 -15.21
CA VAL A 114 8.14 -9.74 -14.31
C VAL A 114 9.18 -8.76 -13.75
N GLN A 115 9.62 -7.80 -14.57
CA GLN A 115 10.62 -6.80 -14.18
C GLN A 115 10.09 -5.83 -13.10
N GLN A 116 8.87 -5.32 -13.26
CA GLN A 116 8.24 -4.37 -12.33
C GLN A 116 7.72 -5.02 -11.05
N ASN A 117 7.50 -6.34 -11.05
CA ASN A 117 6.96 -7.07 -9.91
C ASN A 117 8.01 -8.04 -9.35
N PRO A 118 8.93 -7.60 -8.47
CA PRO A 118 10.07 -8.41 -8.01
C PRO A 118 9.66 -9.66 -7.22
N LYS A 119 8.42 -9.71 -6.69
CA LYS A 119 7.85 -10.85 -5.98
C LYS A 119 7.37 -11.97 -6.92
N ILE A 120 7.11 -11.66 -8.19
CA ILE A 120 6.67 -12.62 -9.19
C ILE A 120 7.88 -13.41 -9.70
N LEU A 121 7.76 -14.73 -9.67
CA LEU A 121 8.78 -15.63 -10.20
C LEU A 121 8.76 -15.61 -11.73
N GLY A 122 7.58 -15.62 -12.34
CA GLY A 122 7.46 -15.53 -13.79
C GLY A 122 6.04 -15.22 -14.22
N THR A 123 5.90 -14.77 -15.46
CA THR A 123 4.62 -14.45 -16.08
C THR A 123 4.62 -15.05 -17.48
N TYR A 124 3.49 -15.61 -17.89
CA TYR A 124 3.34 -16.24 -19.19
C TYR A 124 1.98 -15.97 -19.81
N ILE A 125 1.93 -16.09 -21.13
CA ILE A 125 0.71 -16.06 -21.92
C ILE A 125 0.68 -17.34 -22.74
N GLY A 126 -0.47 -17.98 -22.85
CA GLY A 126 -0.67 -19.09 -23.77
C GLY A 126 -1.97 -18.94 -24.52
N TRP A 127 -1.91 -18.67 -25.82
CA TRP A 127 -3.10 -18.62 -26.67
C TRP A 127 -3.43 -20.00 -27.23
N GLU A 128 -4.67 -20.28 -27.58
CA GLU A 128 -5.04 -21.42 -28.44
C GLU A 128 -4.50 -21.22 -29.86
N LYS A 129 -4.44 -22.30 -30.64
CA LYS A 129 -3.90 -22.26 -32.01
C LYS A 129 -4.70 -21.28 -32.86
N ASN A 130 -4.00 -20.41 -33.58
CA ASN A 130 -4.53 -19.33 -34.41
C ASN A 130 -5.47 -18.37 -33.67
N ALA A 131 -5.44 -18.29 -32.33
CA ALA A 131 -6.40 -17.49 -31.57
C ALA A 131 -5.95 -16.03 -31.34
N LEU A 132 -4.65 -15.73 -31.43
CA LEU A 132 -4.12 -14.37 -31.20
C LEU A 132 -4.39 -13.43 -32.39
N ASP A 133 -3.91 -13.82 -33.58
CA ASP A 133 -3.88 -12.97 -34.78
C ASP A 133 -4.22 -13.75 -36.07
N HIS A 134 -4.71 -15.00 -35.93
CA HIS A 134 -4.96 -15.93 -37.03
C HIS A 134 -3.77 -16.17 -37.97
N ASN A 135 -2.53 -15.97 -37.49
CA ASN A 135 -1.33 -16.01 -38.32
C ASN A 135 -0.20 -16.86 -37.72
N ASP A 136 -0.51 -17.90 -36.93
CA ASP A 136 0.51 -18.78 -36.35
C ASP A 136 1.42 -19.38 -37.43
N ALA A 137 0.85 -19.70 -38.61
CA ALA A 137 1.59 -20.28 -39.74
C ALA A 137 2.82 -19.46 -40.19
N ALA A 138 2.78 -18.12 -40.06
CA ALA A 138 3.92 -17.26 -40.40
C ALA A 138 5.09 -17.37 -39.41
N TYR A 139 4.85 -17.96 -38.23
CA TYR A 139 5.82 -18.06 -37.15
C TYR A 139 6.36 -19.48 -36.91
N VAL A 140 5.97 -20.44 -37.75
CA VAL A 140 6.56 -21.80 -37.77
C VAL A 140 8.05 -21.71 -38.11
N ASP A 141 8.87 -22.51 -37.44
CA ASP A 141 10.34 -22.54 -37.57
C ASP A 141 11.05 -21.20 -37.27
N THR A 142 10.37 -20.23 -36.64
CA THR A 142 11.02 -19.00 -36.20
C THR A 142 11.87 -19.23 -34.95
N LYS A 143 12.87 -18.35 -34.77
CA LYS A 143 13.75 -18.35 -33.57
C LYS A 143 13.29 -17.36 -32.50
N VAL A 144 12.06 -16.86 -32.60
CA VAL A 144 11.50 -15.92 -31.63
C VAL A 144 11.13 -16.71 -30.38
N ALA A 145 11.77 -16.37 -29.26
CA ALA A 145 11.47 -17.01 -27.98
C ALA A 145 10.03 -16.69 -27.56
N GLY A 146 9.36 -17.65 -26.92
CA GLY A 146 7.95 -17.55 -26.58
C GLY A 146 6.98 -17.89 -27.70
N ILE A 147 7.46 -18.40 -28.84
CA ILE A 147 6.64 -19.01 -29.88
C ILE A 147 6.99 -20.49 -29.99
N ASP A 148 5.99 -21.37 -30.14
CA ASP A 148 6.23 -22.78 -30.42
C ASP A 148 6.72 -22.92 -31.87
N PRO A 149 7.95 -23.43 -32.11
CA PRO A 149 8.48 -23.56 -33.46
C PRO A 149 7.71 -24.59 -34.31
N LYS A 150 6.98 -25.54 -33.69
CA LYS A 150 6.29 -26.62 -34.39
C LYS A 150 5.03 -26.15 -35.10
N ASP A 151 4.27 -25.25 -34.47
CA ASP A 151 2.98 -24.81 -34.99
C ASP A 151 2.78 -23.28 -34.96
N GLY A 152 3.81 -22.53 -34.54
CA GLY A 152 3.81 -21.08 -34.53
C GLY A 152 2.94 -20.46 -33.44
N ARG A 153 2.53 -21.24 -32.44
CA ARG A 153 1.62 -20.82 -31.37
C ARG A 153 2.30 -19.86 -30.39
N PHE A 154 1.58 -18.82 -29.96
CA PHE A 154 2.10 -17.82 -29.03
C PHE A 154 2.00 -18.30 -27.57
N LEU A 155 3.16 -18.62 -26.98
CA LEU A 155 3.33 -19.24 -25.67
C LEU A 155 4.48 -18.61 -24.83
N PRO A 156 4.64 -17.27 -24.75
CA PRO A 156 5.79 -16.68 -24.08
C PRO A 156 5.76 -16.88 -22.58
N TRP A 157 6.94 -17.14 -22.02
CA TRP A 157 7.16 -17.22 -20.59
C TRP A 157 8.44 -16.49 -20.21
N TRP A 158 8.30 -15.44 -19.41
CA TRP A 158 9.43 -14.78 -18.77
C TRP A 158 9.47 -15.17 -17.29
N PHE A 159 10.67 -15.43 -16.78
CA PHE A 159 10.86 -15.85 -15.41
C PHE A 159 12.15 -15.28 -14.83
N ARG A 160 12.28 -15.36 -13.51
CA ARG A 160 13.45 -14.95 -12.76
C ARG A 160 14.26 -16.17 -12.39
N ASN A 161 15.55 -16.15 -12.75
CA ASN A 161 16.53 -17.14 -12.30
C ASN A 161 16.89 -16.90 -10.83
N ASP A 162 17.53 -17.90 -10.21
CA ASP A 162 17.98 -17.81 -8.81
C ASP A 162 18.94 -16.65 -8.53
N ASP A 163 19.70 -16.19 -9.54
CA ASP A 163 20.60 -15.04 -9.44
C ASP A 163 19.89 -13.68 -9.61
N GLY A 164 18.56 -13.70 -9.79
CA GLY A 164 17.72 -12.52 -9.98
C GLY A 164 17.62 -12.04 -11.43
N SER A 165 18.42 -12.59 -12.36
CA SER A 165 18.35 -12.26 -13.78
C SER A 165 17.05 -12.76 -14.40
N LEU A 166 16.62 -12.12 -15.49
CA LEU A 166 15.42 -12.52 -16.22
C LEU A 166 15.79 -13.49 -17.34
N GLY A 167 15.17 -14.66 -17.33
CA GLY A 167 15.20 -15.66 -18.39
C GLY A 167 13.91 -15.63 -19.22
N GLU A 168 14.00 -16.16 -20.44
CA GLU A 168 12.91 -16.27 -21.39
C GLU A 168 12.85 -17.70 -21.92
N SER A 169 11.64 -18.24 -22.05
CA SER A 169 11.35 -19.53 -22.67
C SER A 169 9.94 -19.53 -23.27
N SER A 170 9.55 -20.64 -23.89
CA SER A 170 8.18 -20.93 -24.27
C SER A 170 7.55 -21.91 -23.29
N LEU A 171 6.23 -21.82 -23.06
CA LEU A 171 5.49 -22.89 -22.40
C LEU A 171 5.58 -24.16 -23.24
N VAL A 172 5.75 -25.31 -22.58
CA VAL A 172 5.94 -26.60 -23.24
C VAL A 172 4.80 -27.54 -22.89
N ASP A 173 4.36 -28.31 -23.90
CA ASP A 173 3.41 -29.42 -23.74
C ASP A 173 2.14 -29.05 -22.95
N VAL A 174 1.50 -27.94 -23.31
CA VAL A 174 0.34 -27.35 -22.59
C VAL A 174 -0.92 -28.24 -22.48
N ASP A 175 -0.90 -29.44 -23.06
CA ASP A 175 -1.96 -30.44 -22.97
C ASP A 175 -1.51 -31.73 -22.22
N ASP A 176 -0.33 -31.74 -21.58
CA ASP A 176 0.16 -32.89 -20.80
C ASP A 176 -0.64 -33.10 -19.49
N GLN A 177 -1.36 -34.23 -19.44
CA GLN A 177 -2.18 -34.63 -18.31
C GLN A 177 -1.46 -35.55 -17.31
N LYS A 178 -0.17 -35.84 -17.50
CA LYS A 178 0.59 -36.70 -16.60
C LYS A 178 0.66 -36.09 -15.20
N LEU A 179 0.39 -36.89 -14.17
CA LEU A 179 0.52 -36.43 -12.79
C LEU A 179 1.99 -36.31 -12.38
N LEU A 180 2.34 -35.15 -11.84
CA LEU A 180 3.61 -34.87 -11.18
C LEU A 180 3.67 -35.57 -9.81
N SER A 181 4.84 -35.55 -9.18
CA SER A 181 5.04 -36.12 -7.83
C SER A 181 4.12 -35.52 -6.75
N THR A 182 3.59 -34.32 -7.00
CA THR A 182 2.63 -33.62 -6.15
C THR A 182 1.18 -34.02 -6.40
N GLY A 183 0.88 -34.79 -7.45
CA GLY A 183 -0.48 -35.17 -7.85
C GLY A 183 -1.20 -34.12 -8.71
N ILE A 184 -0.48 -33.10 -9.16
CA ILE A 184 -0.96 -32.06 -10.08
C ILE A 184 -0.61 -32.48 -11.51
N ARG A 185 -1.47 -32.23 -12.50
CA ARG A 185 -1.14 -32.52 -13.91
C ARG A 185 0.02 -31.63 -14.38
N ALA A 186 0.89 -32.16 -15.23
CA ALA A 186 2.06 -31.46 -15.76
C ALA A 186 1.69 -30.13 -16.42
N SER A 187 0.51 -30.04 -17.04
CA SER A 187 0.02 -28.80 -17.66
C SER A 187 -1.22 -28.23 -16.98
N GLU A 188 -1.38 -28.47 -15.67
CA GLU A 188 -2.49 -27.89 -14.89
C GLU A 188 -2.54 -26.36 -14.96
N TYR A 189 -1.36 -25.74 -15.08
CA TYR A 189 -1.20 -24.30 -15.28
C TYR A 189 -1.90 -23.77 -16.53
N TYR A 190 -2.22 -24.63 -17.51
CA TYR A 190 -3.00 -24.30 -18.71
C TYR A 190 -4.41 -24.92 -18.67
N LEU A 191 -4.49 -26.19 -18.29
CA LEU A 191 -5.69 -27.00 -18.37
C LEU A 191 -6.80 -26.53 -17.43
N CYS A 192 -6.48 -26.06 -16.22
CA CYS A 192 -7.48 -25.70 -15.23
C CYS A 192 -8.44 -24.62 -15.75
N SER A 193 -7.90 -23.50 -16.26
CA SER A 193 -8.71 -22.40 -16.79
C SER A 193 -9.34 -22.74 -18.16
N LYS A 194 -8.72 -23.63 -18.96
CA LYS A 194 -9.31 -24.14 -20.20
C LYS A 194 -10.59 -24.95 -19.95
N GLU A 195 -10.56 -25.82 -18.95
CA GLU A 195 -11.67 -26.72 -18.63
C GLU A 195 -12.78 -26.00 -17.86
N THR A 196 -12.42 -25.18 -16.88
CA THR A 196 -13.37 -24.50 -16.01
C THR A 196 -13.89 -23.17 -16.55
N ARG A 197 -13.13 -22.53 -17.46
CA ARG A 197 -13.33 -21.15 -17.94
C ARG A 197 -13.34 -20.13 -16.80
N LYS A 198 -12.66 -20.43 -15.70
CA LYS A 198 -12.52 -19.57 -14.52
C LYS A 198 -11.05 -19.35 -14.20
N SER A 199 -10.79 -18.34 -13.38
CA SER A 199 -9.50 -18.10 -12.75
C SER A 199 -9.12 -19.29 -11.86
N CYS A 200 -7.86 -19.70 -11.91
CA CYS A 200 -7.35 -20.87 -11.20
C CYS A 200 -6.13 -20.50 -10.35
N VAL A 201 -6.01 -21.12 -9.18
CA VAL A 201 -4.75 -21.16 -8.42
C VAL A 201 -4.34 -22.60 -8.26
N ILE A 202 -3.15 -22.92 -8.75
CA ILE A 202 -2.60 -24.27 -8.72
C ILE A 202 -1.67 -24.36 -7.52
N ASP A 203 -1.86 -25.41 -6.70
CA ASP A 203 -0.98 -25.70 -5.58
C ASP A 203 0.47 -25.90 -6.08
N PRO A 204 1.48 -25.78 -5.19
CA PRO A 204 2.86 -25.93 -5.61
C PRO A 204 3.19 -27.23 -6.33
N ALA A 205 3.84 -27.11 -7.49
CA ALA A 205 4.35 -28.22 -8.29
C ALA A 205 5.77 -27.93 -8.80
N PRO A 206 6.56 -28.99 -9.10
CA PRO A 206 7.93 -28.84 -9.58
C PRO A 206 7.92 -28.56 -11.09
N TYR A 207 8.46 -27.41 -11.49
CA TYR A 207 8.63 -27.02 -12.89
C TYR A 207 10.07 -26.65 -13.18
N LYS A 208 10.50 -26.85 -14.43
CA LYS A 208 11.84 -26.47 -14.87
C LYS A 208 11.84 -24.98 -15.22
N VAL A 209 12.48 -24.16 -14.40
CA VAL A 209 12.69 -22.72 -14.58
C VAL A 209 14.16 -22.50 -14.94
N GLY A 210 14.43 -22.11 -16.18
CA GLY A 210 15.79 -22.13 -16.73
C GLY A 210 16.37 -23.56 -16.68
N ASP A 211 17.49 -23.74 -16.00
CA ASP A 211 18.14 -25.05 -15.84
C ASP A 211 17.82 -25.76 -14.52
N LYS A 212 16.96 -25.18 -13.67
CA LYS A 212 16.67 -25.69 -12.33
C LYS A 212 15.22 -26.11 -12.18
N MET A 213 15.00 -27.13 -11.36
CA MET A 213 13.66 -27.49 -10.90
C MET A 213 13.28 -26.59 -9.74
N VAL A 214 12.22 -25.82 -9.89
CA VAL A 214 11.70 -24.88 -8.90
C VAL A 214 10.28 -25.31 -8.54
N MET A 215 9.98 -25.32 -7.25
CA MET A 215 8.60 -25.47 -6.77
C MET A 215 7.92 -24.10 -6.83
N LEU A 216 6.82 -24.03 -7.58
CA LEU A 216 6.05 -22.81 -7.75
C LEU A 216 4.55 -23.09 -7.72
N ALA A 217 3.79 -22.09 -7.30
CA ALA A 217 2.33 -22.05 -7.42
C ALA A 217 1.96 -21.10 -8.56
N SER A 218 0.97 -21.48 -9.37
CA SER A 218 0.57 -20.73 -10.57
C SER A 218 -0.80 -20.11 -10.40
N PHE A 219 -0.93 -18.85 -10.76
CA PHE A 219 -2.15 -18.05 -10.62
C PHE A 219 -2.58 -17.61 -12.01
N ILE A 220 -3.71 -18.13 -12.49
CA ILE A 220 -4.06 -18.13 -13.90
C ILE A 220 -5.41 -17.45 -14.11
N GLU A 221 -5.47 -16.59 -15.11
CA GLU A 221 -6.67 -15.94 -15.59
C GLU A 221 -6.95 -16.38 -17.05
N PRO A 222 -8.19 -16.80 -17.38
CA PRO A 222 -8.55 -17.17 -18.74
C PRO A 222 -8.72 -15.96 -19.64
N ILE A 223 -8.23 -16.06 -20.87
CA ILE A 223 -8.57 -15.14 -21.96
C ILE A 223 -9.87 -15.66 -22.59
N LEU A 224 -10.96 -14.92 -22.37
CA LEU A 224 -12.29 -15.26 -22.89
C LEU A 224 -12.73 -14.21 -23.92
N LEU A 225 -13.11 -14.65 -25.13
CA LEU A 225 -13.75 -13.81 -26.14
C LEU A 225 -15.17 -14.33 -26.38
N ASN A 226 -16.19 -13.50 -26.14
CA ASN A 226 -17.61 -13.90 -26.23
C ASN A 226 -17.95 -15.16 -25.42
N GLY A 227 -17.29 -15.37 -24.28
CA GLY A 227 -17.45 -16.55 -23.43
C GLY A 227 -16.76 -17.83 -23.92
N ALA A 228 -16.09 -17.78 -25.09
CA ALA A 228 -15.25 -18.86 -25.57
C ALA A 228 -13.82 -18.70 -25.05
N PHE A 229 -13.22 -19.81 -24.64
CA PHE A 229 -11.82 -19.85 -24.19
C PHE A 229 -10.87 -19.70 -25.38
N GLN A 230 -9.93 -18.76 -25.27
CA GLN A 230 -8.94 -18.45 -26.30
C GLN A 230 -7.50 -18.60 -25.83
N GLY A 231 -7.30 -18.81 -24.52
CA GLY A 231 -5.98 -18.90 -23.93
C GLY A 231 -6.00 -18.52 -22.46
N ILE A 232 -4.81 -18.31 -21.92
CA ILE A 232 -4.60 -17.93 -20.53
C ILE A 232 -3.49 -16.89 -20.41
N VAL A 233 -3.50 -16.20 -19.28
CA VAL A 233 -2.32 -15.55 -18.72
C VAL A 233 -2.10 -16.12 -17.33
N GLY A 234 -0.85 -16.44 -16.99
CA GLY A 234 -0.50 -16.87 -15.64
C GLY A 234 0.67 -16.08 -15.07
N ALA A 235 0.68 -15.98 -13.75
CA ALA A 235 1.77 -15.45 -12.97
C ALA A 235 2.13 -16.44 -11.86
N ASP A 236 3.41 -16.72 -11.69
CA ASP A 236 3.93 -17.73 -10.77
C ASP A 236 4.54 -17.08 -9.52
N LEU A 237 4.33 -17.72 -8.37
CA LEU A 237 5.08 -17.44 -7.15
C LEU A 237 5.98 -18.62 -6.81
N SER A 238 7.23 -18.33 -6.44
CA SER A 238 8.11 -19.35 -5.90
C SER A 238 7.63 -19.77 -4.51
N VAL A 239 7.76 -21.06 -4.19
CA VAL A 239 7.48 -21.55 -2.84
C VAL A 239 8.37 -20.88 -1.79
N ASN A 240 9.62 -20.54 -2.16
CA ASN A 240 10.53 -19.83 -1.26
C ASN A 240 9.94 -18.48 -0.82
N PHE A 241 9.33 -17.73 -1.74
CA PHE A 241 8.64 -16.48 -1.39
C PHE A 241 7.48 -16.72 -0.41
N ILE A 242 6.66 -17.75 -0.65
CA ILE A 242 5.55 -18.11 0.24
C ILE A 242 6.07 -18.55 1.62
N GLN A 243 7.18 -19.29 1.65
CA GLN A 243 7.86 -19.72 2.87
C GLN A 243 8.40 -18.53 3.67
N ASP A 244 9.07 -17.58 3.03
CA ASP A 244 9.60 -16.38 3.69
C ASP A 244 8.49 -15.50 4.25
N MET A 245 7.39 -15.35 3.50
CA MET A 245 6.18 -14.68 3.97
C MET A 245 5.62 -15.36 5.24
N LEU A 246 5.56 -16.69 5.26
CA LEU A 246 5.06 -17.44 6.41
C LEU A 246 6.00 -17.37 7.62
N LEU A 247 7.32 -17.36 7.40
CA LEU A 247 8.33 -17.16 8.45
C LEU A 247 8.22 -15.77 9.08
N ALA A 248 8.03 -14.73 8.25
CA ALA A 248 7.83 -13.36 8.72
C ALA A 248 6.52 -13.22 9.53
N ALA A 249 5.46 -13.93 9.13
CA ALA A 249 4.21 -14.00 9.88
C ALA A 249 4.40 -14.66 11.25
N ASN A 250 5.14 -15.78 11.31
CA ASN A 250 5.41 -16.50 12.56
C ASN A 250 6.23 -15.65 13.55
N GLN A 251 7.21 -14.87 13.08
CA GLN A 251 7.98 -13.97 13.94
C GLN A 251 7.10 -12.93 14.67
N LYS A 252 6.02 -12.47 14.03
CA LYS A 252 5.07 -11.52 14.66
C LYS A 252 4.17 -12.18 15.70
N LEU A 253 4.13 -13.51 15.76
CA LEU A 253 3.28 -14.28 16.65
C LEU A 253 4.08 -14.77 17.86
N TYR A 254 3.93 -14.08 19.00
CA TYR A 254 4.64 -14.40 20.25
C TYR A 254 6.17 -14.52 20.07
N GLY A 255 6.76 -13.63 19.25
CA GLY A 255 8.21 -13.63 18.99
C GLY A 255 8.74 -14.88 18.28
N GLY A 256 7.89 -15.56 17.50
CA GLY A 256 8.27 -16.79 16.79
C GLY A 256 8.23 -18.05 17.66
N ALA A 257 7.60 -18.01 18.83
CA ALA A 257 7.49 -19.17 19.73
C ALA A 257 6.67 -20.34 19.12
N GLY A 258 5.83 -20.06 18.12
CA GLY A 258 4.98 -21.04 17.45
C GLY A 258 5.54 -21.59 16.14
N ASN A 259 4.71 -22.42 15.50
CA ASN A 259 4.90 -22.88 14.13
C ASN A 259 3.64 -22.60 13.30
N MET A 260 3.83 -22.27 12.04
CA MET A 260 2.76 -22.07 11.07
C MET A 260 2.96 -23.01 9.88
N ALA A 261 1.86 -23.54 9.34
CA ALA A 261 1.86 -24.29 8.10
C ALA A 261 0.76 -23.78 7.17
N LEU A 262 1.05 -23.71 5.87
CA LEU A 262 0.06 -23.52 4.83
C LEU A 262 -0.16 -24.87 4.13
N VAL A 263 -1.40 -25.33 4.10
CA VAL A 263 -1.79 -26.58 3.43
C VAL A 263 -2.61 -26.23 2.20
N GLY A 264 -2.19 -26.74 1.05
CA GLY A 264 -2.83 -26.52 -0.24
C GLY A 264 -4.12 -27.33 -0.41
N THR A 265 -4.80 -27.11 -1.54
CA THR A 265 -6.06 -27.78 -1.90
C THR A 265 -5.89 -29.30 -2.01
N ASN A 266 -4.73 -29.75 -2.47
CA ASN A 266 -4.33 -31.15 -2.62
C ASN A 266 -3.88 -31.83 -1.32
N GLY A 267 -3.98 -31.14 -0.18
CA GLY A 267 -3.57 -31.67 1.14
C GLY A 267 -2.06 -31.79 1.33
N ARG A 268 -1.25 -31.09 0.53
CA ARG A 268 0.21 -31.00 0.70
C ARG A 268 0.62 -29.68 1.33
N LEU A 269 1.81 -29.66 1.91
CA LEU A 269 2.38 -28.44 2.46
C LEU A 269 2.78 -27.47 1.35
N VAL A 270 2.26 -26.26 1.41
CA VAL A 270 2.73 -25.13 0.59
C VAL A 270 3.98 -24.53 1.24
N ALA A 271 3.91 -24.28 2.55
CA ALA A 271 5.00 -23.72 3.35
C ALA A 271 4.88 -24.20 4.81
N TYR A 272 6.00 -24.30 5.52
CA TYR A 272 6.04 -24.75 6.91
C TYR A 272 7.19 -24.12 7.67
N THR A 273 6.90 -23.43 8.78
CA THR A 273 7.94 -22.66 9.49
C THR A 273 8.83 -23.50 10.39
N LYS A 274 8.38 -24.69 10.81
CA LYS A 274 9.21 -25.60 11.63
C LYS A 274 10.34 -26.24 10.82
N ASP A 275 10.05 -26.54 9.55
CA ASP A 275 11.00 -27.13 8.61
C ASP A 275 10.63 -26.69 7.19
N SER A 276 11.38 -25.70 6.69
CA SER A 276 11.17 -25.12 5.36
C SER A 276 11.48 -26.08 4.22
N SER A 277 12.14 -27.21 4.47
CA SER A 277 12.44 -28.21 3.42
C SER A 277 11.24 -29.10 3.07
N LYS A 278 10.15 -29.01 3.84
CA LYS A 278 8.99 -29.91 3.76
C LYS A 278 7.89 -29.46 2.80
N PHE A 279 8.11 -28.41 2.03
CA PHE A 279 7.16 -28.01 1.00
C PHE A 279 6.93 -29.14 -0.01
N GLY A 280 5.71 -29.22 -0.52
CA GLY A 280 5.30 -30.25 -1.46
C GLY A 280 5.12 -31.65 -0.85
N GLU A 281 5.55 -31.95 0.38
CA GLU A 281 5.24 -33.22 1.04
C GLU A 281 3.76 -33.30 1.44
N LYS A 282 3.23 -34.52 1.61
CA LYS A 282 1.86 -34.72 2.09
C LYS A 282 1.76 -34.20 3.52
N ALA A 283 0.82 -33.28 3.78
CA ALA A 283 0.69 -32.67 5.09
C ALA A 283 0.41 -33.72 6.18
N GLY A 284 -0.36 -34.77 5.86
CA GLY A 284 -0.66 -35.85 6.81
C GLY A 284 0.58 -36.59 7.32
N ASP A 285 1.62 -36.70 6.49
CA ASP A 285 2.87 -37.39 6.84
C ASP A 285 3.80 -36.51 7.69
N VAL A 286 3.68 -35.19 7.57
CA VAL A 286 4.58 -34.21 8.22
C VAL A 286 3.99 -33.62 9.49
N ILE A 287 2.73 -33.18 9.45
CA ILE A 287 2.05 -32.51 10.57
C ILE A 287 1.03 -33.39 11.30
N GLY A 288 0.68 -34.56 10.73
CA GLY A 288 -0.25 -35.54 11.31
C GLY A 288 -1.56 -35.66 10.52
N ALA A 289 -1.98 -36.90 10.27
CA ALA A 289 -3.16 -37.21 9.45
C ALA A 289 -4.49 -36.76 10.12
N ASP A 290 -4.54 -36.79 11.45
CA ASP A 290 -5.64 -36.29 12.27
C ASP A 290 -5.88 -34.78 12.07
N LYS A 291 -4.80 -34.00 11.98
CA LYS A 291 -4.86 -32.56 11.74
C LYS A 291 -5.42 -32.26 10.36
N VAL A 292 -4.90 -32.94 9.33
CA VAL A 292 -5.39 -32.77 7.95
C VAL A 292 -6.84 -33.21 7.81
N ALA A 293 -7.25 -34.30 8.47
CA ALA A 293 -8.64 -34.73 8.49
C ALA A 293 -9.57 -33.70 9.16
N THR A 294 -9.07 -32.97 10.16
CA THR A 294 -9.80 -31.86 10.79
C THR A 294 -9.96 -30.70 9.82
N MET A 295 -8.88 -30.27 9.16
CA MET A 295 -8.90 -29.20 8.15
C MET A 295 -9.90 -29.46 7.02
N GLY A 296 -10.03 -30.72 6.57
CA GLY A 296 -10.92 -31.12 5.49
C GLY A 296 -12.42 -31.00 5.83
N LYS A 297 -12.79 -30.95 7.11
CA LYS A 297 -14.19 -30.82 7.56
C LYS A 297 -14.66 -29.38 7.71
N LEU A 298 -13.73 -28.43 7.77
CA LEU A 298 -14.04 -27.02 8.04
C LEU A 298 -14.65 -26.34 6.81
N ASN A 299 -15.38 -25.24 6.99
CA ASN A 299 -15.79 -24.37 5.89
C ASN A 299 -14.80 -23.20 5.70
N ARG A 300 -14.87 -22.50 4.55
CA ARG A 300 -14.07 -21.29 4.33
C ARG A 300 -14.45 -20.23 5.39
N GLY A 301 -13.44 -19.64 6.04
CA GLY A 301 -13.61 -18.61 7.08
C GLY A 301 -13.97 -19.13 8.48
N GLU A 302 -14.24 -20.44 8.61
CA GLU A 302 -14.49 -21.10 9.88
C GLU A 302 -13.16 -21.32 10.60
N VAL A 303 -13.02 -20.73 11.79
CA VAL A 303 -11.84 -20.91 12.63
C VAL A 303 -12.13 -22.01 13.64
N THR A 304 -11.27 -23.02 13.68
CA THR A 304 -11.29 -24.03 14.74
C THR A 304 -10.09 -23.84 15.65
N TYR A 305 -10.37 -23.81 16.94
CA TYR A 305 -9.39 -23.68 18.02
C TYR A 305 -9.45 -24.95 18.87
N ASN A 306 -8.30 -25.57 19.10
CA ASN A 306 -8.16 -26.75 19.94
C ASN A 306 -6.96 -26.60 20.89
N VAL A 307 -7.12 -27.06 22.13
CA VAL A 307 -6.04 -27.10 23.12
C VAL A 307 -5.71 -28.56 23.42
N ASP A 308 -4.56 -29.02 22.94
CA ASP A 308 -4.02 -30.32 23.30
C ASP A 308 -3.24 -30.16 24.61
N LYS A 309 -3.92 -30.41 25.74
CA LYS A 309 -3.34 -30.29 27.09
C LYS A 309 -2.23 -31.31 27.34
N ASP A 310 -2.30 -32.48 26.70
CA ASP A 310 -1.31 -33.55 26.87
C ASP A 310 0.01 -33.20 26.17
N LYS A 311 -0.08 -32.56 24.99
CA LYS A 311 1.11 -32.08 24.25
C LYS A 311 1.52 -30.66 24.63
N GLY A 312 0.73 -29.97 25.44
CA GLY A 312 0.97 -28.57 25.81
C GLY A 312 0.95 -27.63 24.60
N THR A 313 0.09 -27.87 23.62
CA THR A 313 0.00 -27.04 22.41
C THR A 313 -1.41 -26.58 22.11
N ILE A 314 -1.51 -25.33 21.66
CA ILE A 314 -2.70 -24.76 21.07
C ILE A 314 -2.59 -24.93 19.55
N GLU A 315 -3.66 -25.41 18.93
CA GLU A 315 -3.77 -25.57 17.48
C GLU A 315 -4.95 -24.76 16.96
N LEU A 316 -4.71 -23.99 15.90
CA LEU A 316 -5.73 -23.22 15.22
C LEU A 316 -5.69 -23.51 13.72
N TYR A 317 -6.86 -23.72 13.14
CA TYR A 317 -7.04 -23.98 11.72
C TYR A 317 -7.97 -22.93 11.10
N LEU A 318 -7.54 -22.29 10.02
CA LEU A 318 -8.34 -21.30 9.29
C LEU A 318 -8.23 -21.54 7.77
N PRO A 319 -9.23 -22.19 7.15
CA PRO A 319 -9.34 -22.31 5.70
C PRO A 319 -9.76 -20.99 5.06
N PHE A 320 -9.11 -20.63 3.95
CA PHE A 320 -9.37 -19.43 3.19
C PHE A 320 -9.34 -19.69 1.68
N GLY A 321 -10.02 -18.82 0.92
CA GLY A 321 -9.98 -18.83 -0.55
C GLY A 321 -8.99 -17.80 -1.08
N ILE A 322 -8.60 -17.93 -2.34
CA ILE A 322 -7.72 -16.95 -3.02
C ILE A 322 -8.51 -16.35 -4.18
N GLY A 323 -8.81 -15.06 -4.11
CA GLY A 323 -9.64 -14.37 -5.10
C GLY A 323 -11.00 -15.05 -5.31
N GLN A 324 -11.48 -15.07 -6.55
CA GLN A 324 -12.71 -15.76 -6.93
C GLN A 324 -12.47 -17.19 -7.45
N THR A 325 -11.43 -17.86 -6.95
CA THR A 325 -11.04 -19.21 -7.41
C THR A 325 -11.62 -20.32 -6.53
N ASP A 326 -11.57 -21.55 -7.05
CA ASP A 326 -11.95 -22.75 -6.31
C ASP A 326 -10.84 -23.22 -5.34
N ALA A 327 -9.64 -22.63 -5.41
CA ALA A 327 -8.55 -22.95 -4.51
C ALA A 327 -8.91 -22.68 -3.05
N ARG A 328 -8.52 -23.62 -2.19
CA ARG A 328 -8.81 -23.58 -0.76
C ARG A 328 -7.56 -23.99 0.00
N TRP A 329 -6.88 -23.00 0.56
CA TRP A 329 -5.72 -23.22 1.41
C TRP A 329 -6.12 -23.09 2.87
N THR A 330 -5.40 -23.78 3.76
CA THR A 330 -5.63 -23.71 5.20
C THR A 330 -4.39 -23.23 5.89
N LEU A 331 -4.53 -22.16 6.68
CA LEU A 331 -3.52 -21.77 7.64
C LEU A 331 -3.68 -22.62 8.90
N MET A 332 -2.61 -23.29 9.29
CA MET A 332 -2.45 -23.92 10.59
C MET A 332 -1.50 -23.08 11.44
N LEU A 333 -1.90 -22.82 12.68
CA LEU A 333 -1.03 -22.27 13.70
C LEU A 333 -0.92 -23.28 14.84
N GLN A 334 0.30 -23.48 15.33
CA GLN A 334 0.58 -24.28 16.51
C GLN A 334 1.43 -23.46 17.47
N LEU A 335 0.92 -23.23 18.68
CA LEU A 335 1.60 -22.45 19.71
C LEU A 335 1.84 -23.29 20.97
N PRO A 336 3.01 -23.20 21.61
CA PRO A 336 3.20 -23.81 22.93
C PRO A 336 2.33 -23.10 23.96
N LEU A 337 1.56 -23.87 24.72
CA LEU A 337 0.61 -23.38 25.73
C LEU A 337 1.32 -22.49 26.76
N ASP A 338 2.52 -22.88 27.19
CA ASP A 338 3.32 -22.13 28.17
C ASP A 338 3.70 -20.72 27.69
N ALA A 339 4.02 -20.54 26.40
CA ALA A 339 4.37 -19.23 25.87
C ALA A 339 3.15 -18.29 25.83
N VAL A 340 1.96 -18.84 25.60
CA VAL A 340 0.70 -18.07 25.61
C VAL A 340 0.23 -17.79 27.04
N MET A 341 0.48 -18.72 27.97
CA MET A 341 0.07 -18.64 29.38
C MET A 341 1.12 -17.96 30.28
N ALA A 342 2.27 -17.52 29.75
CA ALA A 342 3.35 -16.94 30.54
C ALA A 342 2.89 -15.76 31.43
N ASP A 343 2.04 -14.87 30.89
CA ASP A 343 1.50 -13.74 31.64
C ASP A 343 0.53 -14.17 32.76
N LEU A 344 -0.27 -15.22 32.51
CA LEU A 344 -1.16 -15.80 33.51
C LEU A 344 -0.38 -16.48 34.63
N HIS A 345 0.66 -17.25 34.29
CA HIS A 345 1.54 -17.88 35.28
C HIS A 345 2.25 -16.84 36.15
N LYS A 346 2.67 -15.71 35.56
CA LYS A 346 3.27 -14.60 36.32
C LYS A 346 2.26 -13.99 37.29
N LEU A 347 1.04 -13.71 36.84
CA LEU A 347 -0.04 -13.21 37.69
C LEU A 347 -0.37 -14.17 38.84
N GLN A 348 -0.45 -15.48 38.57
CA GLN A 348 -0.67 -16.50 39.59
C GLN A 348 0.48 -16.56 40.62
N GLY A 349 1.73 -16.40 40.17
CA GLY A 349 2.90 -16.34 41.03
C GLY A 349 2.91 -15.11 41.96
N ASP A 350 2.52 -13.95 41.43
CA ASP A 350 2.40 -12.72 42.20
C ASP A 350 1.30 -12.86 43.28
N LEU A 351 0.15 -13.47 42.93
CA LEU A 351 -0.95 -13.74 43.85
C LEU A 351 -0.57 -14.75 44.96
N ASP A 352 0.23 -15.78 44.66
CA ASP A 352 0.71 -16.73 45.69
C ASP A 352 1.75 -16.10 46.62
N THR A 353 2.57 -15.19 46.10
CA THR A 353 3.55 -14.44 46.90
C THR A 353 2.83 -13.49 47.87
N GLN A 354 1.80 -12.79 47.40
CA GLN A 354 0.96 -11.92 48.22
C GLN A 354 0.20 -12.72 49.30
N ARG A 355 -0.34 -13.90 48.95
CA ARG A 355 -0.98 -14.83 49.90
C ARG A 355 -0.09 -15.19 51.08
N LYS A 356 1.18 -15.53 50.83
CA LYS A 356 2.12 -15.90 51.91
C LYS A 356 2.35 -14.74 52.86
N ALA A 357 2.43 -13.51 52.35
CA ALA A 357 2.55 -12.31 53.16
C ALA A 357 1.29 -12.05 54.01
N ASP A 358 0.09 -12.19 53.41
CA ASP A 358 -1.18 -11.95 54.11
C ASP A 358 -1.47 -13.00 55.20
N ILE A 359 -1.21 -14.28 54.92
CA ILE A 359 -1.35 -15.36 55.91
C ILE A 359 -0.37 -15.16 57.07
N PHE A 360 0.88 -14.79 56.77
CA PHE A 360 1.89 -14.53 57.80
C PHE A 360 1.51 -13.31 58.67
N GLY A 361 1.00 -12.24 58.05
CA GLY A 361 0.48 -11.06 58.74
C GLY A 361 -0.70 -11.39 59.67
N MET A 362 -1.69 -12.15 59.19
CA MET A 362 -2.84 -12.58 59.99
C MET A 362 -2.46 -13.51 61.14
N ALA A 363 -1.50 -14.43 60.94
CA ALA A 363 -1.00 -15.31 62.00
C ALA A 363 -0.26 -14.52 63.09
N MET A 364 0.56 -13.53 62.70
CA MET A 364 1.23 -12.60 63.63
C MET A 364 0.22 -11.79 64.45
N VAL A 365 -0.77 -11.18 63.81
CA VAL A 365 -1.82 -10.41 64.50
C VAL A 365 -2.65 -11.31 65.44
N GLY A 366 -2.99 -12.53 65.02
CA GLY A 366 -3.68 -13.51 65.85
C GLY A 366 -2.88 -13.94 67.09
N LEU A 367 -1.57 -14.15 66.95
CA LEU A 367 -0.65 -14.47 68.07
C LEU A 367 -0.53 -13.31 69.06
N VAL A 368 -0.45 -12.08 68.56
CA VAL A 368 -0.39 -10.87 69.40
C VAL A 368 -1.69 -10.69 70.19
N ILE A 369 -2.85 -10.88 69.56
CA ILE A 369 -4.16 -10.78 70.23
C ILE A 369 -4.35 -11.89 71.28
N ALA A 370 -3.94 -13.13 70.97
CA ALA A 370 -3.99 -14.24 71.93
C ALA A 370 -3.05 -14.04 73.12
N GLY A 371 -1.84 -13.49 72.87
CA GLY A 371 -0.87 -13.15 73.92
C GLY A 371 -1.34 -12.02 74.83
N LEU A 372 -1.94 -10.97 74.27
CA LEU A 372 -2.53 -9.87 75.04
C LEU A 372 -3.75 -10.35 75.86
N GLY A 373 -4.57 -11.25 75.33
CA GLY A 373 -5.71 -11.84 76.05
C GLY A 373 -5.31 -12.67 77.28
N LEU A 374 -4.24 -13.46 77.19
CA LEU A 374 -3.70 -14.23 78.32
C LEU A 374 -3.04 -13.33 79.38
N LEU A 375 -2.44 -12.22 78.96
CA LEU A 375 -1.79 -11.24 79.84
C LEU A 375 -2.81 -10.40 80.64
N VAL A 376 -3.96 -10.08 80.04
CA VAL A 376 -5.07 -9.37 80.71
C VAL A 376 -5.75 -10.25 81.77
N ILE A 377 -5.85 -11.57 81.57
CA ILE A 377 -6.43 -12.52 82.54
C ILE A 377 -5.55 -12.69 83.79
N TRP A 378 -4.23 -12.54 83.66
CA TRP A 378 -3.28 -12.60 84.78
C TRP A 378 -3.30 -11.33 85.65
N LEU A 379 -3.52 -10.15 85.05
CA LEU A 379 -3.50 -8.84 85.73
C LEU A 379 -4.74 -8.58 86.62
N VAL A 380 -5.89 -9.16 86.30
CA VAL A 380 -7.15 -8.93 87.05
C VAL A 380 -7.20 -9.71 88.38
N GLY A 381 -6.32 -10.69 88.57
CA GLY A 381 -6.32 -11.60 89.73
C GLY A 381 -5.75 -11.04 91.04
N HIS A 382 -5.00 -9.92 91.04
CA HIS A 382 -4.15 -9.58 92.19
C HIS A 382 -4.21 -8.14 92.71
N GLY A 383 -5.40 -7.62 93.06
CA GLY A 383 -5.43 -6.57 94.09
C GLY A 383 -6.18 -5.29 93.73
N ILE A 384 -7.45 -5.43 93.40
CA ILE A 384 -8.34 -4.30 93.10
C ILE A 384 -9.31 -4.13 94.28
N ALA A 385 -8.85 -3.61 95.42
CA ALA A 385 -9.79 -3.17 96.46
C ALA A 385 -9.15 -2.22 97.50
N ARG A 386 -8.47 -1.13 97.09
CA ARG A 386 -8.54 0.17 97.82
C ARG A 386 -7.79 1.38 97.26
N PRO A 387 -6.69 1.31 96.47
CA PRO A 387 -6.02 2.55 96.01
C PRO A 387 -6.73 3.25 94.84
N LEU A 388 -7.66 2.55 94.17
CA LEU A 388 -8.49 3.03 93.05
C LEU A 388 -9.14 4.41 93.28
N LYS A 389 -9.37 4.80 94.54
CA LYS A 389 -10.02 6.07 94.87
C LYS A 389 -9.14 7.32 94.66
N GLN A 390 -7.82 7.19 94.66
CA GLN A 390 -6.91 8.35 94.44
C GLN A 390 -6.51 8.52 92.97
N MET A 391 -6.54 7.47 92.16
CA MET A 391 -6.29 7.58 90.71
C MET A 391 -7.52 7.98 89.89
N VAL A 392 -8.74 7.72 90.39
CA VAL A 392 -9.98 8.23 89.77
C VAL A 392 -10.02 9.76 89.78
N ALA A 393 -9.45 10.44 90.78
CA ALA A 393 -9.41 11.90 90.85
C ALA A 393 -8.51 12.55 89.77
N MET A 394 -7.47 11.85 89.28
CA MET A 394 -6.61 12.35 88.20
C MET A 394 -7.08 11.89 86.81
N LEU A 395 -7.80 10.76 86.73
CA LEU A 395 -8.56 10.36 85.54
C LEU A 395 -9.73 11.31 85.28
N ASP A 396 -10.37 11.84 86.33
CA ASP A 396 -11.39 12.90 86.20
C ASP A 396 -10.76 14.23 85.75
N ASP A 397 -9.54 14.56 86.18
CA ASP A 397 -8.82 15.78 85.75
C ASP A 397 -8.36 15.71 84.28
N ILE A 398 -8.04 14.50 83.76
CA ILE A 398 -7.73 14.27 82.33
C ILE A 398 -9.00 14.06 81.49
N ALA A 399 -10.07 13.50 82.05
CA ALA A 399 -11.36 13.30 81.37
C ALA A 399 -12.27 14.54 81.39
N GLN A 400 -12.03 15.51 82.30
CA GLN A 400 -12.77 16.78 82.41
C GLN A 400 -11.89 18.03 82.16
N GLY A 401 -10.57 17.89 81.97
CA GLY A 401 -9.63 19.01 81.74
C GLY A 401 -9.05 19.13 80.32
N GLU A 402 -8.25 20.17 80.07
CA GLU A 402 -7.71 20.61 78.76
C GLU A 402 -6.65 19.67 78.10
N GLY A 403 -6.67 18.35 78.37
CA GLY A 403 -5.84 17.38 77.64
C GLY A 403 -4.32 17.55 77.79
N ASP A 404 -3.81 18.01 78.93
CA ASP A 404 -2.37 18.24 79.16
C ASP A 404 -1.58 16.94 79.40
N LEU A 405 -1.06 16.39 78.31
CA LEU A 405 -0.25 15.17 78.28
C LEU A 405 1.20 15.40 78.74
N THR A 406 1.60 16.63 79.13
CA THR A 406 2.94 16.93 79.65
C THR A 406 3.08 16.62 81.14
N ARG A 407 1.96 16.39 81.85
CA ARG A 407 1.95 16.03 83.27
C ARG A 407 2.53 14.64 83.49
N ARG A 408 3.24 14.47 84.61
CA ARG A 408 3.84 13.19 85.02
C ARG A 408 3.53 12.91 86.48
N LEU A 409 3.32 11.64 86.81
CA LEU A 409 3.24 11.18 88.18
C LEU A 409 4.65 11.12 88.78
N THR A 410 4.88 11.82 89.90
CA THR A 410 6.11 11.72 90.69
C THR A 410 5.91 10.69 91.81
N SER A 411 6.68 9.60 91.79
CA SER A 411 6.62 8.59 92.86
C SER A 411 7.99 7.91 93.01
N ASP A 412 8.59 8.06 94.20
CA ASP A 412 9.87 7.43 94.58
C ASP A 412 9.68 6.08 95.27
N ARG A 413 8.54 5.40 95.04
CA ARG A 413 8.27 4.10 95.64
C ARG A 413 8.72 2.95 94.73
N ALA A 414 9.31 1.92 95.32
CA ALA A 414 9.79 0.71 94.64
C ALA A 414 8.75 -0.44 94.64
N ASP A 415 7.47 -0.12 94.84
CA ASP A 415 6.35 -1.06 94.91
C ASP A 415 5.45 -1.00 93.65
N GLU A 416 4.35 -1.75 93.65
CA GLU A 416 3.42 -1.88 92.52
C GLU A 416 2.77 -0.53 92.12
N LEU A 417 2.66 0.42 93.06
CA LEU A 417 2.11 1.76 92.79
C LEU A 417 3.14 2.69 92.14
N GLY A 418 4.41 2.59 92.54
CA GLY A 418 5.52 3.22 91.81
C GLY A 418 5.67 2.67 90.38
N SER A 419 5.42 1.36 90.20
CA SER A 419 5.39 0.71 88.89
C SER A 419 4.22 1.17 88.01
N ILE A 420 3.04 1.43 88.59
CA ILE A 420 1.89 2.02 87.87
C ILE A 420 2.16 3.48 87.48
N ALA A 421 2.76 4.30 88.35
CA ALA A 421 3.15 5.67 88.01
C ALA A 421 4.16 5.68 86.84
N LYS A 422 5.12 4.76 86.82
CA LYS A 422 6.07 4.57 85.71
C LYS A 422 5.39 4.05 84.44
N GLY A 423 4.46 3.11 84.55
CA GLY A 423 3.66 2.60 83.43
C GLY A 423 2.75 3.65 82.81
N PHE A 424 2.12 4.50 83.63
CA PHE A 424 1.28 5.60 83.19
C PHE A 424 2.09 6.70 82.49
N ASN A 425 3.25 7.08 83.04
CA ASN A 425 4.17 7.98 82.36
C ASN A 425 4.66 7.40 81.02
N THR A 426 4.89 6.08 80.92
CA THR A 426 5.25 5.41 79.66
C THR A 426 4.11 5.42 78.64
N PHE A 427 2.87 5.24 79.10
CA PHE A 427 1.67 5.37 78.27
C PHE A 427 1.51 6.80 77.74
N LEU A 428 1.66 7.82 78.59
CA LEU A 428 1.63 9.22 78.17
C LEU A 428 2.73 9.56 77.17
N ILE A 429 3.95 9.01 77.32
CA ILE A 429 5.04 9.17 76.33
C ILE A 429 4.65 8.57 74.97
N LYS A 430 4.06 7.36 74.95
CA LYS A 430 3.60 6.75 73.69
C LYS A 430 2.44 7.51 73.07
N LEU A 431 1.50 8.00 73.89
CA LEU A 431 0.38 8.81 73.42
C LEU A 431 0.86 10.15 72.86
N GLN A 432 1.81 10.80 73.51
CA GLN A 432 2.48 12.00 73.03
C GLN A 432 3.18 11.75 71.69
N ALA A 433 3.95 10.67 71.56
CA ALA A 433 4.59 10.31 70.29
C ALA A 433 3.58 10.02 69.17
N MET A 434 2.48 9.31 69.47
CA MET A 434 1.42 9.05 68.49
C MET A 434 0.71 10.34 68.07
N ILE A 435 0.32 11.20 69.02
CA ILE A 435 -0.32 12.48 68.71
C ILE A 435 0.61 13.37 67.89
N SER A 436 1.90 13.47 68.24
CA SER A 436 2.89 14.19 67.44
C SER A 436 3.02 13.63 66.02
N GLN A 437 3.01 12.31 65.86
CA GLN A 437 3.06 11.66 64.54
C GLN A 437 1.78 11.92 63.72
N VAL A 438 0.61 11.99 64.35
CA VAL A 438 -0.65 12.36 63.69
C VAL A 438 -0.61 13.83 63.28
N VAL A 439 -0.12 14.75 64.12
CA VAL A 439 0.07 16.17 63.75
C VAL A 439 0.96 16.30 62.52
N THR A 440 2.10 15.60 62.49
CA THR A 440 2.99 15.59 61.31
C THR A 440 2.29 15.01 60.08
N SER A 441 1.53 13.93 60.22
CA SER A 441 0.81 13.30 59.10
C SER A 441 -0.30 14.19 58.55
N VAL A 442 -1.06 14.87 59.42
CA VAL A 442 -2.10 15.83 59.03
C VAL A 442 -1.49 17.04 58.31
N GLN A 443 -0.33 17.53 58.77
CA GLN A 443 0.40 18.59 58.06
C GLN A 443 0.83 18.12 56.67
N SER A 444 1.42 16.92 56.54
CA SER A 444 1.80 16.37 55.23
C SER A 444 0.62 16.19 54.27
N VAL A 445 -0.57 15.82 54.78
CA VAL A 445 -1.81 15.75 53.99
C VAL A 445 -2.25 17.14 53.53
N SER A 446 -2.19 18.14 54.41
CA SER A 446 -2.49 19.54 54.05
C SER A 446 -1.56 20.04 52.95
N ASP A 447 -0.25 19.89 53.12
CA ASP A 447 0.77 20.33 52.15
C ASP A 447 0.60 19.62 50.80
N SER A 448 0.34 18.30 50.82
CA SER A 448 0.09 17.52 49.60
C SER A 448 -1.20 17.93 48.89
N SER A 449 -2.23 18.30 49.64
CA SER A 449 -3.51 18.74 49.09
C SER A 449 -3.38 20.12 48.42
N GLU A 450 -2.65 21.05 49.04
CA GLU A 450 -2.33 22.36 48.47
C GLU A 450 -1.49 22.22 47.19
N HIS A 451 -0.45 21.37 47.22
CA HIS A 451 0.36 21.10 46.04
C HIS A 451 -0.46 20.47 44.90
N THR A 452 -1.40 19.57 45.23
CA THR A 452 -2.30 18.97 44.23
C THR A 452 -3.28 20.00 43.64
N ALA A 453 -3.75 20.95 44.46
CA ALA A 453 -4.60 22.05 43.97
C ALA A 453 -3.83 22.99 43.01
N ASP A 454 -2.56 23.30 43.31
CA ASP A 454 -1.71 24.08 42.40
C ASP A 454 -1.49 23.35 41.06
N ILE A 455 -1.21 22.05 41.11
CA ILE A 455 -1.11 21.22 39.89
C ILE A 455 -2.41 21.28 39.11
N ALA A 456 -3.57 21.11 39.75
CA ALA A 456 -4.86 21.16 39.09
C ALA A 456 -5.11 22.51 38.38
N ILE A 457 -4.82 23.63 39.05
CA ILE A 457 -4.95 24.98 38.46
C ILE A 457 -4.03 25.13 37.24
N ARG A 458 -2.77 24.70 37.36
CA ARG A 458 -1.81 24.75 36.24
C ARG A 458 -2.22 23.85 35.08
N THR A 459 -2.78 22.68 35.36
CA THR A 459 -3.33 21.77 34.34
C THR A 459 -4.48 22.44 33.60
N ASN A 460 -5.42 23.07 34.31
CA ASN A 460 -6.55 23.76 33.70
C ASN A 460 -6.07 24.95 32.81
N GLN A 461 -5.10 25.75 33.29
CA GLN A 461 -4.45 26.78 32.46
C GLN A 461 -3.73 26.21 31.22
N GLY A 462 -3.11 25.03 31.35
CA GLY A 462 -2.50 24.31 30.23
C GLY A 462 -3.52 23.88 29.19
N VAL A 463 -4.65 23.32 29.64
CA VAL A 463 -5.77 22.94 28.77
C VAL A 463 -6.34 24.14 28.02
N HIS A 464 -6.53 25.29 28.66
CA HIS A 464 -7.00 26.50 27.97
C HIS A 464 -6.07 26.95 26.84
N LYS A 465 -4.76 26.86 27.03
CA LYS A 465 -3.78 27.15 25.96
C LYS A 465 -3.88 26.12 24.84
N GLN A 466 -3.99 24.84 25.20
CA GLN A 466 -4.13 23.75 24.23
C GLN A 466 -5.41 23.89 23.40
N MET A 467 -6.53 24.31 24.00
CA MET A 467 -7.78 24.60 23.28
C MET A 467 -7.59 25.69 22.22
N ALA A 468 -6.88 26.77 22.55
CA ALA A 468 -6.59 27.83 21.59
C ALA A 468 -5.70 27.35 20.42
N GLU A 469 -4.73 26.48 20.69
CA GLU A 469 -3.91 25.86 19.65
C GLU A 469 -4.75 24.91 18.77
N ILE A 470 -5.68 24.16 19.36
CA ILE A 470 -6.61 23.26 18.64
C ILE A 470 -7.50 24.05 17.68
N ASP A 471 -8.05 25.20 18.10
CA ASP A 471 -8.84 26.07 17.23
C ASP A 471 -8.04 26.61 16.03
N GLN A 472 -6.76 26.95 16.26
CA GLN A 472 -5.86 27.38 15.19
C GLN A 472 -5.59 26.24 14.19
N VAL A 473 -5.34 25.03 14.69
CA VAL A 473 -5.14 23.85 13.84
C VAL A 473 -6.41 23.53 13.05
N ALA A 474 -7.59 23.58 13.68
CA ALA A 474 -8.87 23.36 13.01
C ALA A 474 -9.07 24.35 11.84
N THR A 475 -8.75 25.63 12.07
CA THR A 475 -8.81 26.67 11.03
C THR A 475 -7.85 26.36 9.88
N ALA A 476 -6.60 25.99 10.18
CA ALA A 476 -5.60 25.65 9.16
C ALA A 476 -6.00 24.43 8.34
N VAL A 477 -6.63 23.43 8.96
CA VAL A 477 -7.14 22.22 8.27
C VAL A 477 -8.32 22.56 7.34
N GLN A 478 -9.18 23.48 7.75
CA GLN A 478 -10.27 23.96 6.90
C GLN A 478 -9.74 24.71 5.67
N GLU A 479 -8.74 25.58 5.85
CA GLU A 479 -8.05 26.25 4.74
C GLU A 479 -7.32 25.25 3.82
N MET A 480 -6.71 24.21 4.39
CA MET A 480 -6.06 23.13 3.64
C MET A 480 -7.06 22.36 2.77
N THR A 481 -8.25 22.08 3.29
CA THR A 481 -9.33 21.41 2.55
C THR A 481 -9.80 22.27 1.37
N ALA A 482 -10.03 23.57 1.61
CA ALA A 482 -10.45 24.50 0.57
C ALA A 482 -9.38 24.64 -0.54
N THR A 483 -8.11 24.76 -0.15
CA THR A 483 -7.00 24.87 -1.11
C THR A 483 -6.80 23.58 -1.91
N ALA A 484 -6.93 22.41 -1.30
CA ALA A 484 -6.89 21.13 -2.00
C ALA A 484 -8.00 21.04 -3.06
N GLN A 485 -9.23 21.42 -2.73
CA GLN A 485 -10.35 21.46 -3.68
C GLN A 485 -10.10 22.45 -4.84
N ASP A 486 -9.54 23.63 -4.55
CA ASP A 486 -9.17 24.60 -5.58
C ASP A 486 -8.05 24.07 -6.50
N VAL A 487 -7.05 23.37 -5.96
CA VAL A 487 -5.99 22.72 -6.76
C VAL A 487 -6.57 21.64 -7.67
N ALA A 488 -7.47 20.78 -7.16
CA ALA A 488 -8.14 19.76 -7.96
C ALA A 488 -8.94 20.37 -9.12
N ARG A 489 -9.68 21.46 -8.84
CA ARG A 489 -10.43 22.20 -9.87
C ARG A 489 -9.49 22.83 -10.91
N ASN A 490 -8.41 23.46 -10.48
CA ASN A 490 -7.43 24.08 -11.38
C ASN A 490 -6.73 23.05 -12.27
N ALA A 491 -6.39 21.89 -11.71
CA ALA A 491 -5.82 20.78 -12.47
C ALA A 491 -6.80 20.25 -13.53
N THR A 492 -8.08 20.12 -13.19
CA THR A 492 -9.14 19.74 -14.14
C THR A 492 -9.29 20.76 -15.27
N GLN A 493 -9.27 22.06 -14.96
CA GLN A 493 -9.31 23.13 -15.97
C GLN A 493 -8.06 23.11 -16.86
N ALA A 494 -6.88 22.85 -16.29
CA ALA A 494 -5.64 22.73 -17.05
C ALA A 494 -5.63 21.51 -17.97
N ALA A 495 -6.21 20.37 -17.54
CA ALA A 495 -6.41 19.19 -18.38
C ALA A 495 -7.34 19.48 -19.57
N GLN A 496 -8.44 20.21 -19.34
CA GLN A 496 -9.33 20.65 -20.42
C GLN A 496 -8.62 21.57 -21.41
N ALA A 497 -7.84 22.54 -20.93
CA ALA A 497 -7.04 23.42 -21.78
C ALA A 497 -5.99 22.66 -22.59
N ALA A 498 -5.32 21.67 -21.98
CA ALA A 498 -4.39 20.78 -22.65
C ALA A 498 -5.11 19.97 -23.75
N SER A 499 -6.26 19.38 -23.47
CA SER A 499 -7.06 18.66 -24.48
C SER A 499 -7.46 19.55 -25.66
N HIS A 500 -7.84 20.81 -25.42
CA HIS A 500 -8.10 21.77 -26.48
C HIS A 500 -6.85 22.08 -27.33
N ALA A 501 -5.69 22.23 -26.69
CA ALA A 501 -4.42 22.43 -27.38
C ALA A 501 -4.02 21.23 -28.23
N ASP A 502 -4.27 20.01 -27.75
CA ASP A 502 -4.02 18.75 -28.48
C ASP A 502 -4.88 18.69 -29.76
N MET A 503 -6.18 18.97 -29.64
CA MET A 503 -7.08 19.04 -30.80
C MET A 503 -6.62 20.09 -31.82
N ALA A 504 -6.22 21.28 -31.36
CA ALA A 504 -5.73 22.34 -32.23
C ALA A 504 -4.41 21.97 -32.93
N ALA A 505 -3.49 21.30 -32.23
CA ALA A 505 -2.23 20.83 -32.81
C ALA A 505 -2.45 19.72 -33.84
N SER A 506 -3.37 18.78 -33.55
CA SER A 506 -3.77 17.70 -34.45
C SER A 506 -4.44 18.25 -35.72
N ASP A 507 -5.33 19.24 -35.60
CA ASP A 507 -5.92 19.90 -36.76
C ASP A 507 -4.87 20.69 -37.57
N GLY A 508 -3.95 21.38 -36.88
CA GLY A 508 -2.80 22.03 -37.51
C GLY A 508 -1.93 21.04 -38.30
N MET A 509 -1.70 19.84 -37.77
CA MET A 509 -0.94 18.78 -38.43
C MET A 509 -1.62 18.36 -39.74
N ARG A 510 -2.96 18.20 -39.71
CA ARG A 510 -3.76 17.87 -40.89
C ARG A 510 -3.64 18.95 -41.95
N ILE A 511 -3.76 20.22 -41.58
CA ILE A 511 -3.61 21.36 -42.50
C ILE A 511 -2.22 21.40 -43.14
N VAL A 512 -1.15 21.17 -42.36
CA VAL A 512 0.22 21.12 -42.88
C VAL A 512 0.41 19.98 -43.87
N LYS A 513 -0.17 18.80 -43.59
CA LYS A 513 -0.13 17.64 -44.48
C LYS A 513 -0.87 17.89 -45.80
N ASP A 514 -2.05 18.49 -45.74
CA ASP A 514 -2.84 18.87 -46.92
C ASP A 514 -2.10 19.93 -47.76
N THR A 515 -1.44 20.88 -47.09
CA THR A 515 -0.60 21.90 -47.74
C THR A 515 0.61 21.27 -48.42
N SER A 516 1.32 20.35 -47.75
CA SER A 516 2.45 19.63 -48.34
C SER A 516 2.05 18.84 -49.60
N THR A 517 0.88 18.19 -49.56
CA THR A 517 0.31 17.47 -50.71
C THR A 517 0.03 18.43 -51.87
N SER A 518 -0.57 19.59 -51.58
CA SER A 518 -0.89 20.62 -52.60
C SER A 518 0.38 21.21 -53.24
N ILE A 519 1.42 21.45 -52.45
CA ILE A 519 2.73 21.92 -52.93
C ILE A 519 3.40 20.83 -53.79
N GLY A 520 3.29 19.56 -53.40
CA GLY A 520 3.77 18.43 -54.22
C GLY A 520 3.09 18.36 -55.59
N ALA A 521 1.77 18.58 -55.64
CA ALA A 521 1.04 18.66 -56.92
C ALA A 521 1.48 19.87 -57.76
N LEU A 522 1.74 21.02 -57.14
CA LEU A 522 2.28 22.20 -57.83
C LEU A 522 3.67 21.92 -58.44
N ALA A 523 4.55 21.23 -57.73
CA ALA A 523 5.86 20.82 -58.23
C ALA A 523 5.73 19.95 -59.51
N LEU A 524 4.78 19.02 -59.54
CA LEU A 524 4.51 18.20 -60.72
C LEU A 524 4.04 19.05 -61.91
N GLU A 525 3.15 20.01 -61.68
CA GLU A 525 2.68 20.92 -62.75
C GLU A 525 3.78 21.85 -63.27
N ILE A 526 4.67 22.35 -62.40
CA ILE A 526 5.87 23.10 -62.81
C ILE A 526 6.77 22.22 -63.68
N GLY A 527 7.02 20.97 -63.28
CA GLY A 527 7.81 20.01 -64.06
C GLY A 527 7.20 19.74 -65.45
N ARG A 528 5.87 19.65 -65.55
CA ARG A 528 5.17 19.54 -66.85
C ARG A 528 5.34 20.81 -67.68
N ALA A 529 5.23 21.98 -67.08
CA ALA A 529 5.40 23.26 -67.77
C ALA A 529 6.83 23.41 -68.34
N VAL A 530 7.86 23.01 -67.58
CA VAL A 530 9.26 22.97 -68.05
C VAL A 530 9.39 22.12 -69.32
N SER A 531 8.77 20.94 -69.35
CA SER A 531 8.83 20.05 -70.52
C SER A 531 8.17 20.67 -71.77
N VAL A 532 7.05 21.37 -71.61
CA VAL A 532 6.38 22.09 -72.70
C VAL A 532 7.25 23.22 -73.24
N VAL A 533 7.86 24.01 -72.35
CA VAL A 533 8.73 25.13 -72.72
C VAL A 533 10.02 24.63 -73.40
N GLN A 534 10.60 23.51 -72.96
CA GLN A 534 11.73 22.88 -73.64
C GLN A 534 11.38 22.41 -75.06
N THR A 535 10.15 21.91 -75.25
CA THR A 535 9.65 21.54 -76.58
C THR A 535 9.55 22.78 -77.48
N LEU A 536 9.01 23.89 -76.97
CA LEU A 536 8.94 25.16 -77.68
C LEU A 536 10.33 25.70 -78.06
N ALA A 537 11.32 25.58 -77.16
CA ALA A 537 12.70 25.95 -77.46
C ALA A 537 13.26 25.16 -78.65
N LYS A 538 13.03 23.84 -78.66
CA LYS A 538 13.44 22.94 -79.75
C LYS A 538 12.74 23.26 -81.08
N ASP A 539 11.44 23.52 -81.04
CA ASP A 539 10.67 23.92 -82.24
C ASP A 539 11.19 25.25 -82.81
N SER A 540 11.58 26.17 -81.95
CA SER A 540 12.17 27.45 -82.35
C SER A 540 13.53 27.29 -83.02
N GLU A 541 14.37 26.36 -82.55
CA GLU A 541 15.63 25.99 -83.22
C GLU A 541 15.37 25.40 -84.62
N ASN A 542 14.37 24.53 -84.75
CA ASN A 542 13.97 23.97 -86.04
C ASN A 542 13.50 25.06 -87.02
N ILE A 543 12.71 26.03 -86.55
CA ILE A 543 12.27 27.16 -87.37
C ILE A 543 13.48 28.01 -87.81
N ASN A 544 14.44 28.28 -86.92
CA ASN A 544 15.65 29.01 -87.28
C ASN A 544 16.47 28.29 -88.37
N ALA A 545 16.54 26.96 -88.32
CA ALA A 545 17.19 26.16 -89.38
C ALA A 545 16.47 26.29 -90.73
N ILE A 546 15.13 26.26 -90.72
CA ILE A 546 14.30 26.46 -91.93
C ILE A 546 14.52 27.88 -92.49
N LEU A 547 14.50 28.91 -91.65
CA LEU A 547 14.73 30.30 -92.08
C LEU A 547 16.11 30.50 -92.70
N THR A 548 17.13 29.85 -92.15
CA THR A 548 18.49 29.86 -92.71
C THR A 548 18.51 29.24 -94.11
N ALA A 549 17.79 28.12 -94.31
CA ALA A 549 17.65 27.51 -95.64
C ALA A 549 16.89 28.40 -96.63
N ILE A 550 15.78 29.03 -96.21
CA ILE A 550 14.99 29.95 -97.06
C ILE A 550 15.83 31.17 -97.45
N ARG A 551 16.59 31.74 -96.51
CA ARG A 551 17.52 32.84 -96.78
C ARG A 551 18.56 32.43 -97.83
N GLY A 552 19.13 31.23 -97.69
CA GLY A 552 20.06 30.67 -98.68
C GLY A 552 19.42 30.52 -100.07
N ILE A 553 18.17 30.04 -100.15
CA ILE A 553 17.40 29.96 -101.41
C ILE A 553 17.14 31.35 -101.99
N ALA A 554 16.77 32.33 -101.16
CA ALA A 554 16.53 33.71 -101.58
C ALA A 554 17.82 34.36 -102.11
N GLU A 555 18.97 34.14 -101.47
CA GLU A 555 20.29 34.60 -101.94
C GLU A 555 20.67 33.95 -103.27
N GLN A 556 20.49 32.64 -103.42
CA GLN A 556 20.70 31.94 -104.68
C GLN A 556 19.77 32.45 -105.80
N THR A 557 18.50 32.69 -105.47
CA THR A 557 17.50 33.21 -106.41
C THR A 557 17.84 34.64 -106.84
N ASN A 558 18.31 35.47 -105.91
CA ASN A 558 18.78 36.83 -106.20
C ASN A 558 20.01 36.83 -107.13
N LEU A 559 20.96 35.91 -106.92
CA LEU A 559 22.13 35.74 -107.81
C LEU A 559 21.74 35.19 -109.19
N LEU A 560 20.83 34.22 -109.26
CA LEU A 560 20.30 33.69 -110.52
C LEU A 560 19.56 34.77 -111.31
N ALA A 561 18.72 35.56 -110.64
CA ALA A 561 17.98 36.67 -111.24
C ALA A 561 18.92 37.78 -111.72
N LEU A 562 19.99 38.08 -110.96
CA LEU A 562 21.02 39.02 -111.37
C LEU A 562 21.74 38.55 -112.65
N ASN A 563 22.14 37.28 -112.72
CA ASN A 563 22.77 36.71 -113.90
C ASN A 563 21.83 36.72 -115.11
N ALA A 564 20.54 36.43 -114.91
CA ALA A 564 19.52 36.50 -115.96
C ALA A 564 19.29 37.94 -116.44
N ALA A 565 19.27 38.94 -115.53
CA ALA A 565 19.15 40.36 -115.88
C ALA A 565 20.36 40.86 -116.69
N ILE A 566 21.57 40.43 -116.33
CA ILE A 566 22.81 40.72 -117.07
C ILE A 566 22.73 40.16 -118.49
N GLU A 567 22.33 38.89 -118.65
CA GLU A 567 22.27 38.24 -119.96
C GLU A 567 21.11 38.80 -120.82
N ALA A 568 19.98 39.17 -120.20
CA ALA A 568 18.88 39.87 -120.85
C ALA A 568 19.29 41.27 -121.35
N ALA A 569 20.09 42.01 -120.59
CA ALA A 569 20.67 43.28 -121.03
C ALA A 569 21.66 43.09 -122.19
N ARG A 570 22.37 41.95 -122.22
CA ARG A 570 23.31 41.56 -123.28
C ARG A 570 22.62 41.24 -124.62
N ALA A 571 21.37 40.76 -124.58
CA ALA A 571 20.54 40.46 -125.75
C ALA A 571 19.84 41.68 -126.39
N GLY A 572 20.02 42.89 -125.84
CA GLY A 572 19.48 44.14 -126.40
C GLY A 572 17.95 44.21 -126.45
N GLU A 573 17.37 44.74 -127.53
CA GLU A 573 15.91 44.91 -127.70
C GLU A 573 15.11 43.60 -127.57
N GLN A 574 15.70 42.45 -127.93
CA GLN A 574 15.05 41.13 -127.84
C GLN A 574 14.96 40.58 -126.39
N GLY A 575 15.81 41.07 -125.48
CA GLY A 575 15.86 40.62 -124.08
C GLY A 575 15.01 41.45 -123.11
N ARG A 576 14.36 42.51 -123.59
CA ARG A 576 13.72 43.52 -122.75
C ARG A 576 12.59 42.97 -121.86
N GLY A 577 11.79 42.03 -122.37
CA GLY A 577 10.75 41.35 -121.58
C GLY A 577 11.32 40.45 -120.48
N PHE A 578 12.43 39.75 -120.77
CA PHE A 578 13.14 38.91 -119.79
C PHE A 578 13.84 39.74 -118.71
N ALA A 579 14.40 40.90 -119.06
CA ALA A 579 15.03 41.80 -118.09
C ALA A 579 14.05 42.28 -117.01
N VAL A 580 12.82 42.65 -117.39
CA VAL A 580 11.77 43.07 -116.44
C VAL A 580 11.38 41.94 -115.49
N VAL A 581 11.21 40.71 -116.01
CA VAL A 581 10.90 39.54 -115.18
C VAL A 581 12.08 39.22 -114.23
N ALA A 582 13.32 39.30 -114.71
CA ALA A 582 14.50 39.07 -113.89
C ALA A 582 14.65 40.11 -112.77
N ASP A 583 14.40 41.38 -113.03
CA ASP A 583 14.39 42.42 -111.99
C ASP A 583 13.26 42.24 -110.98
N GLU A 584 12.07 41.81 -111.40
CA GLU A 584 10.95 41.50 -110.48
C GLU A 584 11.25 40.29 -109.60
N VAL A 585 11.85 39.22 -110.16
CA VAL A 585 12.32 38.05 -109.38
C VAL A 585 13.43 38.46 -108.41
N ARG A 586 14.34 39.35 -108.82
CA ARG A 586 15.40 39.88 -107.95
C ARG A 586 14.81 40.67 -106.77
N ASN A 587 13.84 41.56 -107.05
CA ASN A 587 13.14 42.32 -106.02
C ASN A 587 12.37 41.40 -105.05
N LEU A 588 11.70 40.36 -105.56
CA LEU A 588 11.01 39.36 -104.75
C LEU A 588 11.98 38.56 -103.86
N ALA A 589 13.14 38.19 -104.39
CA ALA A 589 14.19 37.51 -103.63
C ALA A 589 14.76 38.42 -102.51
N GLN A 590 14.99 39.71 -102.79
CA GLN A 590 15.42 40.69 -101.79
C GLN A 590 14.36 40.91 -100.69
N LYS A 591 13.08 41.02 -101.07
CA LYS A 591 11.96 41.09 -100.11
C LYS A 591 11.86 39.82 -99.25
N THR A 592 12.09 38.65 -99.86
CA THR A 592 12.11 37.36 -99.14
C THR A 592 13.25 37.32 -98.13
N GLN A 593 14.46 37.74 -98.53
CA GLN A 593 15.63 37.82 -97.64
C GLN A 593 15.36 38.76 -96.45
N LYS A 594 14.82 39.96 -96.70
CA LYS A 594 14.46 40.91 -95.66
C LYS A 594 13.39 40.35 -94.70
N ALA A 595 12.35 39.72 -95.23
CA ALA A 595 11.32 39.08 -94.41
C ALA A 595 11.89 37.93 -93.57
N THR A 596 12.81 37.12 -94.12
CA THR A 596 13.47 36.06 -93.33
C THR A 596 14.37 36.61 -92.23
N GLU A 597 15.03 37.76 -92.44
CA GLU A 597 15.81 38.43 -91.39
C GLU A 597 14.92 38.96 -90.26
N GLU A 598 13.79 39.57 -90.59
CA GLU A 598 12.79 40.04 -89.61
C GLU A 598 12.22 38.85 -88.79
N ILE A 599 11.88 37.74 -89.44
CA ILE A 599 11.41 36.53 -88.74
C ILE A 599 12.52 35.91 -87.90
N GLN A 600 13.76 35.87 -88.40
CA GLN A 600 14.90 35.36 -87.63
C GLN A 600 15.12 36.16 -86.34
N SER A 601 15.01 37.48 -86.39
CA SER A 601 15.06 38.35 -85.21
C SER A 601 13.95 38.02 -84.20
N MET A 602 12.71 37.82 -84.68
CA MET A 602 11.59 37.40 -83.82
C MET A 602 11.84 36.03 -83.17
N ILE A 603 12.41 35.07 -83.91
CA ILE A 603 12.75 33.74 -83.38
C ILE A 603 13.87 33.82 -82.34
N GLN A 604 14.87 34.69 -82.54
CA GLN A 604 15.91 34.91 -81.52
C GLN A 604 15.33 35.52 -80.23
N GLN A 605 14.43 36.48 -80.35
CA GLN A 605 13.71 37.03 -79.19
C GLN A 605 12.87 35.96 -78.48
N LEU A 606 12.18 35.10 -79.24
CA LEU A 606 11.37 34.01 -78.70
C LEU A 606 12.24 32.95 -78.01
N GLN A 607 13.39 32.59 -78.58
CA GLN A 607 14.36 31.69 -77.93
C GLN A 607 14.89 32.28 -76.63
N GLN A 608 15.24 33.57 -76.62
CA GLN A 608 15.69 34.24 -75.39
C GLN A 608 14.59 34.24 -74.33
N GLY A 609 13.36 34.62 -74.69
CA GLY A 609 12.22 34.59 -73.78
C GLY A 609 11.93 33.18 -73.24
N THR A 610 12.08 32.16 -74.08
CA THR A 610 11.90 30.75 -73.68
C THR A 610 12.96 30.32 -72.65
N ARG A 611 14.23 30.73 -72.83
CA ARG A 611 15.30 30.47 -71.84
C ARG A 611 15.04 31.16 -70.51
N ASP A 612 14.58 32.41 -70.54
CA ASP A 612 14.25 33.15 -69.33
C ASP A 612 13.08 32.50 -68.56
N VAL A 613 12.07 31.98 -69.28
CA VAL A 613 10.97 31.21 -68.68
C VAL A 613 11.46 29.91 -68.03
N VAL A 614 12.33 29.14 -68.70
CA VAL A 614 12.92 27.91 -68.12
C VAL A 614 13.62 28.22 -66.81
N LYS A 615 14.45 29.28 -66.78
CA LYS A 615 15.17 29.69 -65.57
C LYS A 615 14.21 30.02 -64.41
N VAL A 616 13.14 30.78 -64.68
CA VAL A 616 12.12 31.11 -63.66
C VAL A 616 11.40 29.85 -63.17
N MET A 617 11.15 28.87 -64.04
CA MET A 617 10.53 27.61 -63.65
C MET A 617 11.47 26.73 -62.81
N GLU A 618 12.77 26.67 -63.13
CA GLU A 618 13.78 25.98 -62.31
C GLU A 618 13.88 26.61 -60.90
N ASP A 619 13.92 27.95 -60.82
CA ASP A 619 13.88 28.67 -59.54
C ASP A 619 12.58 28.40 -58.77
N SER A 620 11.45 28.31 -59.48
CA SER A 620 10.14 28.00 -58.87
C SER A 620 10.07 26.57 -58.36
N GLN A 621 10.68 25.61 -59.06
CA GLN A 621 10.81 24.23 -58.61
C GLN A 621 11.63 24.16 -57.31
N ALA A 622 12.78 24.83 -57.26
CA ALA A 622 13.63 24.86 -56.06
C ALA A 622 12.89 25.46 -54.84
N LYS A 623 12.13 26.54 -55.02
CA LYS A 623 11.30 27.14 -53.95
C LYS A 623 10.15 26.22 -53.50
N THR A 624 9.60 25.43 -54.41
CA THR A 624 8.55 24.47 -54.11
C THR A 624 9.11 23.34 -53.23
N ASP A 625 10.29 22.82 -53.58
CA ASP A 625 11.00 21.81 -52.77
C ASP A 625 11.36 22.33 -51.37
N GLU A 626 11.83 23.59 -51.28
CA GLU A 626 12.08 24.24 -49.99
C GLU A 626 10.80 24.35 -49.14
N SER A 627 9.67 24.68 -49.78
CA SER A 627 8.38 24.80 -49.10
C SER A 627 7.88 23.45 -48.56
N VAL A 628 8.14 22.34 -49.27
CA VAL A 628 7.88 20.98 -48.78
C VAL A 628 8.73 20.68 -47.54
N GLN A 629 10.01 21.07 -47.53
CA GLN A 629 10.88 20.88 -46.37
C GLN A 629 10.41 21.69 -45.15
N HIS A 630 9.98 22.93 -45.35
CA HIS A 630 9.43 23.76 -44.27
C HIS A 630 8.12 23.17 -43.71
N ALA A 631 7.24 22.65 -44.57
CA ALA A 631 6.04 21.94 -44.14
C ALA A 631 6.37 20.70 -43.31
N ALA A 632 7.38 19.91 -43.70
CA ALA A 632 7.83 18.75 -42.93
C ALA A 632 8.36 19.15 -41.53
N LYS A 633 9.14 20.24 -41.43
CA LYS A 633 9.61 20.77 -40.14
C LYS A 633 8.46 21.26 -39.26
N ALA A 634 7.46 21.92 -39.84
CA ALA A 634 6.27 22.36 -39.12
C ALA A 634 5.46 21.17 -38.58
N ALA A 635 5.32 20.10 -39.37
CA ALA A 635 4.69 18.86 -38.94
C ALA A 635 5.43 18.25 -37.73
N GLN A 636 6.75 18.14 -37.78
CA GLN A 636 7.56 17.62 -36.66
C GLN A 636 7.42 18.46 -35.38
N ALA A 637 7.32 19.79 -35.52
CA ALA A 637 7.11 20.69 -34.39
C ALA A 637 5.72 20.46 -33.75
N LEU A 638 4.67 20.32 -34.56
CA LEU A 638 3.31 20.01 -34.08
C LEU A 638 3.22 18.64 -33.41
N GLU A 639 3.96 17.64 -33.89
CA GLU A 639 4.04 16.32 -33.25
C GLU A 639 4.67 16.44 -31.85
N SER A 640 5.73 17.25 -31.74
CA SER A 640 6.40 17.49 -30.46
C SER A 640 5.51 18.25 -29.48
N ILE A 641 4.70 19.21 -29.96
CA ILE A 641 3.68 19.89 -29.16
C ILE A 641 2.63 18.89 -28.65
N THR A 642 2.10 18.03 -29.53
CA THR A 642 1.11 17.00 -29.19
C THR A 642 1.64 16.10 -28.07
N ARG A 643 2.89 15.61 -28.19
CA ARG A 643 3.53 14.81 -27.12
C ARG A 643 3.67 15.56 -25.80
N ALA A 644 4.10 16.82 -25.83
CA ALA A 644 4.24 17.64 -24.64
C ALA A 644 2.88 17.90 -23.95
N VAL A 645 1.84 18.16 -24.74
CA VAL A 645 0.48 18.37 -24.26
C VAL A 645 -0.10 17.10 -23.62
N SER A 646 0.16 15.93 -24.20
CA SER A 646 -0.21 14.64 -23.58
C SER A 646 0.40 14.48 -22.19
N VAL A 647 1.69 14.79 -22.03
CA VAL A 647 2.36 14.75 -20.72
C VAL A 647 1.73 15.73 -19.73
N ILE A 648 1.39 16.94 -20.17
CA ILE A 648 0.70 17.93 -19.32
C ILE A 648 -0.67 17.41 -18.86
N ASN A 649 -1.42 16.74 -19.74
CA ASN A 649 -2.71 16.17 -19.40
C ASN A 649 -2.60 15.04 -18.34
N ASP A 650 -1.60 14.17 -18.50
CA ASP A 650 -1.32 13.11 -17.53
C ASP A 650 -0.90 13.70 -16.17
N MET A 651 -0.05 14.73 -16.17
CA MET A 651 0.37 15.44 -14.95
C MET A 651 -0.83 16.08 -14.25
N ASN A 652 -1.72 16.75 -14.98
CA ASN A 652 -2.91 17.37 -14.40
C ASN A 652 -3.86 16.33 -13.77
N THR A 653 -3.97 15.15 -14.39
CA THR A 653 -4.75 14.04 -13.81
C THR A 653 -4.15 13.57 -12.48
N GLN A 654 -2.81 13.45 -12.41
CA GLN A 654 -2.12 13.09 -11.16
C GLN A 654 -2.26 14.18 -10.08
N ILE A 655 -2.17 15.46 -10.46
CA ILE A 655 -2.34 16.59 -9.52
C ILE A 655 -3.77 16.59 -8.95
N ALA A 656 -4.79 16.35 -9.79
CA ALA A 656 -6.17 16.26 -9.34
C ALA A 656 -6.36 15.13 -8.32
N SER A 657 -5.87 13.93 -8.61
CA SER A 657 -5.93 12.79 -7.69
C SER A 657 -5.19 13.06 -6.37
N ALA A 658 -3.99 13.65 -6.43
CA ALA A 658 -3.22 13.98 -5.23
C ALA A 658 -3.92 15.04 -4.37
N ALA A 659 -4.60 16.00 -5.00
CA ALA A 659 -5.39 17.00 -4.29
C ALA A 659 -6.66 16.42 -3.65
N GLU A 660 -7.31 15.45 -4.30
CA GLU A 660 -8.42 14.70 -3.68
C GLU A 660 -7.95 13.89 -2.46
N GLU A 661 -6.78 13.23 -2.55
CA GLU A 661 -6.17 12.52 -1.43
C GLU A 661 -5.83 13.49 -0.28
N GLN A 662 -5.25 14.65 -0.58
CA GLN A 662 -5.00 15.70 0.43
C GLN A 662 -6.28 16.17 1.12
N SER A 663 -7.39 16.31 0.38
CA SER A 663 -8.68 16.67 0.97
C SER A 663 -9.20 15.59 1.92
N ALA A 664 -9.01 14.31 1.58
CA ALA A 664 -9.41 13.20 2.46
C ALA A 664 -8.56 13.15 3.74
N VAL A 665 -7.25 13.34 3.61
CA VAL A 665 -6.34 13.42 4.76
C VAL A 665 -6.68 14.62 5.66
N ALA A 666 -7.03 15.76 5.08
CA ALA A 666 -7.45 16.94 5.84
C ALA A 666 -8.73 16.67 6.64
N ASP A 667 -9.71 15.95 6.09
CA ASP A 667 -10.92 15.56 6.82
C ASP A 667 -10.62 14.62 7.99
N ASP A 668 -9.71 13.66 7.81
CA ASP A 668 -9.24 12.78 8.89
C ASP A 668 -8.51 13.56 10.00
N ILE A 669 -7.67 14.54 9.63
CA ILE A 669 -7.03 15.42 10.60
C ILE A 669 -8.10 16.23 11.36
N ASN A 670 -9.10 16.78 10.67
CA ASN A 670 -10.18 17.53 11.29
C ASN A 670 -10.94 16.69 12.34
N ARG A 671 -11.25 15.42 12.02
CA ARG A 671 -11.87 14.49 12.97
C ARG A 671 -10.98 14.22 14.18
N ASN A 672 -9.67 14.07 13.98
CA ASN A 672 -8.72 13.89 15.08
C ASN A 672 -8.61 15.14 15.96
N VAL A 673 -8.62 16.33 15.38
CA VAL A 673 -8.58 17.62 16.10
C VAL A 673 -9.82 17.77 16.99
N ILE A 674 -11.01 17.40 16.49
CA ILE A 674 -12.25 17.37 17.30
C ILE A 674 -12.11 16.42 18.49
N ASN A 675 -11.57 15.21 18.27
CA ASN A 675 -11.37 14.23 19.36
C ASN A 675 -10.38 14.73 20.41
N ILE A 676 -9.27 15.35 19.98
CA ILE A 676 -8.29 15.97 20.91
C ILE A 676 -8.98 17.09 21.71
N GLY A 677 -9.85 17.87 21.06
CA GLY A 677 -10.67 18.88 21.71
C GLY A 677 -11.55 18.31 22.82
N GLN A 678 -12.21 17.17 22.57
CA GLN A 678 -13.01 16.48 23.58
C GLN A 678 -12.16 15.99 24.75
N VAL A 679 -11.03 15.34 24.48
CA VAL A 679 -10.13 14.81 25.52
C VAL A 679 -9.59 15.93 26.40
N ALA A 680 -9.21 17.07 25.81
CA ALA A 680 -8.75 18.21 26.59
C ALA A 680 -9.86 18.78 27.50
N ASN A 681 -11.12 18.81 27.05
CA ASN A 681 -12.26 19.15 27.93
C ASN A 681 -12.44 18.14 29.08
N GLU A 682 -12.26 16.84 28.84
CA GLU A 682 -12.31 15.82 29.89
C GLU A 682 -11.18 16.03 30.92
N VAL A 683 -9.97 16.41 30.47
CA VAL A 683 -8.84 16.74 31.35
C VAL A 683 -9.13 17.99 32.19
N ALA A 684 -9.74 19.03 31.61
CA ALA A 684 -10.17 20.20 32.38
C ALA A 684 -11.19 19.82 33.47
N GLY A 685 -12.17 18.97 33.13
CA GLY A 685 -13.14 18.43 34.10
C GLY A 685 -12.46 17.68 35.25
N GLY A 686 -11.51 16.78 34.93
CA GLY A 686 -10.74 16.05 35.96
C GLY A 686 -9.84 16.94 36.82
N ALA A 687 -9.31 18.03 36.25
CA ALA A 687 -8.56 19.03 37.01
C ALA A 687 -9.46 19.80 37.99
N ASP A 688 -10.67 20.19 37.56
CA ASP A 688 -11.65 20.85 38.45
C ASP A 688 -12.09 19.94 39.60
N GLU A 689 -12.36 18.66 39.31
CA GLU A 689 -12.66 17.66 40.35
C GLU A 689 -11.49 17.48 41.33
N SER A 690 -10.25 17.42 40.83
CA SER A 690 -9.05 17.31 41.66
C SER A 690 -8.87 18.54 42.56
N SER A 691 -9.11 19.74 42.04
CA SER A 691 -9.06 20.98 42.81
C SER A 691 -10.10 21.00 43.93
N ALA A 692 -11.33 20.58 43.62
CA ALA A 692 -12.42 20.48 44.61
C ALA A 692 -12.11 19.43 45.70
N ALA A 693 -11.58 18.27 45.31
CA ALA A 693 -11.17 17.22 46.25
C ALA A 693 -10.03 17.69 47.16
N SER A 694 -9.02 18.38 46.62
CA SER A 694 -7.95 19.00 47.41
C SER A 694 -8.47 20.02 48.40
N ALA A 695 -9.38 20.91 47.99
CA ALA A 695 -9.98 21.90 48.91
C ALA A 695 -10.71 21.23 50.08
N GLN A 696 -11.41 20.11 49.81
CA GLN A 696 -12.09 19.34 50.85
C GLN A 696 -11.10 18.62 51.79
N LEU A 697 -9.99 18.09 51.26
CA LEU A 697 -8.92 17.50 52.09
C LEU A 697 -8.24 18.52 52.99
N THR A 698 -7.95 19.73 52.47
CA THR A 698 -7.40 20.84 53.28
C THR A 698 -8.35 21.18 54.43
N LYS A 699 -9.66 21.29 54.16
CA LYS A 699 -10.68 21.53 55.19
C LYS A 699 -10.73 20.43 56.24
N LEU A 700 -10.62 19.16 55.82
CA LEU A 700 -10.60 18.02 56.73
C LEU A 700 -9.32 17.99 57.58
N ALA A 701 -8.16 18.29 56.98
CA ALA A 701 -6.89 18.39 57.67
C ALA A 701 -6.90 19.52 58.72
N GLU A 702 -7.46 20.68 58.39
CA GLU A 702 -7.67 21.75 59.37
C GLU A 702 -8.57 21.33 60.53
N GLN A 703 -9.67 20.62 60.23
CA GLN A 703 -10.57 20.12 61.25
C GLN A 703 -9.88 19.12 62.17
N GLN A 704 -9.11 18.17 61.64
CA GLN A 704 -8.33 17.24 62.44
C GLN A 704 -7.26 17.95 63.28
N ARG A 705 -6.56 18.94 62.70
CA ARG A 705 -5.59 19.76 63.42
C ARG A 705 -6.23 20.48 64.62
N ARG A 706 -7.45 21.03 64.45
CA ARG A 706 -8.20 21.67 65.55
C ARG A 706 -8.58 20.67 66.65
N LEU A 707 -8.99 19.45 66.28
CA LEU A 707 -9.34 18.40 67.25
C LEU A 707 -8.10 17.93 68.02
N ILE A 708 -6.95 17.84 67.36
CA ILE A 708 -5.71 17.37 67.98
C ILE A 708 -5.05 18.44 68.85
N ASN A 709 -5.18 19.72 68.49
CA ASN A 709 -4.69 20.84 69.31
C ASN A 709 -5.42 21.00 70.66
N GLN A 710 -6.47 20.20 70.92
CA GLN A 710 -7.08 20.07 72.26
C GLN A 710 -6.19 19.29 73.23
N PHE A 711 -5.21 18.54 72.72
CA PHE A 711 -4.21 17.85 73.52
C PHE A 711 -2.93 18.70 73.56
N LYS A 712 -2.46 18.99 74.77
CA LYS A 712 -1.18 19.67 74.96
C LYS A 712 -0.09 18.61 75.11
N VAL A 713 0.74 18.51 74.07
CA VAL A 713 1.77 17.48 73.87
C VAL A 713 3.16 18.03 74.04
#